data_AF-A0AAX2H151-F1
#
_entry.id   AF-A0AAX2H151-F1
#
_cell.length_a   1.000
_cell.length_b   1.000
_cell.length_c   1.000
_cell.angle_alpha   90.00
_cell.angle_beta   90.00
_cell.angle_gamma   90.00
#
_symmetry.space_group_name_H-M   'P 1'
#
loop_
_entity.id
_entity.type
_entity.pdbx_description
1 polymer ?
#
loop_
_entity_poly.entity_id
_entity_poly.type
_entity_poly.pdbx_seq_one_letter_code
_entity_poly.pdbx_strand_id
1 'polypeptide(L)'
;MTEKAILRKIDAWDNEDKFLAIIDFIDKLPIEEKTPAVLSEMARACNNIFWEDQSEENKKYLEKAVSIFKYIQPDLGDTPSWHYRIGYAYYYLNQLEEAKQHLLQGQEGNDAKAMLRNIEIAQSKGITIEQAMQGGKGGIEYTLKIWFKHLQEKAPELYNNLNLKGATDAQLSALEQKLGVELPEDYKQLYRTFNGQVLPTPFFGIDNQRFISLEEIEEVQAQWLACVEKTYGADWQQASEEKEYAESVGVKNAPYNPLWIPFLAGENHSYLCLDLDPDEDGAFGQVLTIQISPEEKEAFPTDFAFWSITDWLNFSEDAINNGYLTYNEETGTLDFPQYDDDEPYYYTEEQRTALEAYIEKNIGHFESVFHEIESPDIHCDIYIVNPTEKNPFYVLITGGMGAYPMDVPEDYPFNRAELMILLPPTWNIKSEDEKDYWPIRWLKNLARLPIERNTWLGAGHSIPTGDALEGTPFKGFVLGELMDDGGALLPLAEKNVFNQEDGERVIFYTLIPIYEEEMNYKLEHSADELFEQFEEKGIAFPPVVDIHRKNACEGFQLSSDPSLLEGIAWAFGGQSYSSLMNFWDDVRSYNEDLDRDLEYFKPFGTIFNTPKVKVIYEAIIDSKKQLYDFEQIVGEEDFVDEEENEVEIIAELSAGQEGNFGALELLWNIHNLLYNKELGDHIFFEGINVEGYEKDGTPVIYLYLGS
;
A
#
# COMPACT_ATOMS: atom_id res chain seq x y z
N MET A 1 -19.85 -17.97 22.27
CA MET A 1 -19.48 -17.93 20.83
C MET A 1 -18.32 -18.89 20.59
N THR A 2 -17.94 -19.21 19.34
CA THR A 2 -16.67 -19.93 19.10
C THR A 2 -15.50 -19.00 19.43
N GLU A 3 -14.33 -19.54 19.79
CA GLU A 3 -13.12 -18.74 20.04
C GLU A 3 -12.77 -17.86 18.83
N LYS A 4 -12.85 -18.43 17.63
CA LYS A 4 -12.62 -17.73 16.36
C LYS A 4 -13.55 -16.52 16.18
N ALA A 5 -14.84 -16.70 16.51
CA ALA A 5 -15.82 -15.60 16.45
C ALA A 5 -15.58 -14.51 17.50
N ILE A 6 -15.10 -14.88 18.69
CA ILE A 6 -14.73 -13.92 19.73
C ILE A 6 -13.53 -13.09 19.26
N LEU A 7 -12.50 -13.74 18.73
CA LEU A 7 -11.28 -13.06 18.26
C LEU A 7 -11.57 -12.12 17.10
N ARG A 8 -12.37 -12.53 16.11
CA ARG A 8 -12.77 -11.64 15.00
C ARG A 8 -13.54 -10.40 15.46
N LYS A 9 -14.38 -10.54 16.50
CA LYS A 9 -15.07 -9.40 17.10
C LYS A 9 -14.10 -8.44 17.77
N ILE A 10 -13.09 -8.97 18.46
CA ILE A 10 -12.03 -8.20 19.10
C ILE A 10 -11.21 -7.45 18.04
N ASP A 11 -10.81 -8.13 16.96
CA ASP A 11 -10.03 -7.53 15.87
C ASP A 11 -10.78 -6.35 15.21
N ALA A 12 -12.08 -6.48 14.99
CA ALA A 12 -12.89 -5.41 14.41
C ALA A 12 -12.92 -4.14 15.29
N TRP A 13 -13.07 -4.29 16.60
CA TRP A 13 -13.00 -3.16 17.52
C TRP A 13 -11.60 -2.59 17.67
N ASP A 14 -10.58 -3.43 17.59
CA ASP A 14 -9.20 -3.00 17.71
C ASP A 14 -8.77 -2.09 16.56
N ASN A 15 -9.24 -2.38 15.33
CA ASN A 15 -9.04 -1.51 14.16
C ASN A 15 -9.70 -0.13 14.30
N GLU A 16 -10.67 -0.01 15.19
CA GLU A 16 -11.41 1.23 15.49
C GLU A 16 -10.95 1.87 16.81
N ASP A 17 -9.82 1.43 17.37
CA ASP A 17 -9.27 1.88 18.66
C ASP A 17 -10.26 1.73 19.85
N LYS A 18 -11.23 0.82 19.75
CA LYS A 18 -12.29 0.58 20.77
C LYS A 18 -11.81 -0.35 21.89
N PHE A 19 -10.64 -0.07 22.47
CA PHE A 19 -9.95 -0.93 23.44
C PHE A 19 -10.75 -1.17 24.74
N LEU A 20 -11.51 -0.18 25.19
CA LEU A 20 -12.40 -0.35 26.35
C LEU A 20 -13.55 -1.31 26.06
N ALA A 21 -14.12 -1.29 24.85
CA ALA A 21 -15.17 -2.22 24.44
C ALA A 21 -14.66 -3.67 24.46
N ILE A 22 -13.44 -3.89 23.99
CA ILE A 22 -12.76 -5.21 24.05
C ILE A 22 -12.66 -5.71 25.49
N ILE A 23 -12.16 -4.87 26.41
CA ILE A 23 -12.00 -5.23 27.82
C ILE A 23 -13.35 -5.56 28.46
N ASP A 24 -14.35 -4.71 28.26
CA ASP A 24 -15.69 -4.87 28.82
C ASP A 24 -16.40 -6.11 28.26
N PHE A 25 -16.24 -6.38 26.97
CA PHE A 25 -16.76 -7.57 26.31
C PHE A 25 -16.16 -8.83 26.92
N ILE A 26 -14.83 -8.92 26.97
CA ILE A 26 -14.11 -10.08 27.54
C ILE A 26 -14.41 -10.25 29.03
N ASP A 27 -14.57 -9.16 29.78
CA ASP A 27 -14.92 -9.23 31.20
C ASP A 27 -16.32 -9.86 31.42
N LYS A 28 -17.25 -9.67 30.50
CA LYS A 28 -18.62 -10.24 30.53
C LYS A 28 -18.72 -11.68 29.99
N LEU A 29 -17.71 -12.19 29.28
CA LEU A 29 -17.73 -13.56 28.74
C LEU A 29 -17.79 -14.63 29.86
N PRO A 30 -18.44 -15.79 29.60
CA PRO A 30 -18.32 -16.98 30.45
C PRO A 30 -16.87 -17.41 30.62
N ILE A 31 -16.52 -18.02 31.76
CA ILE A 31 -15.14 -18.44 32.06
C ILE A 31 -14.61 -19.40 30.99
N GLU A 32 -15.47 -20.25 30.46
CA GLU A 32 -15.15 -21.25 29.43
C GLU A 32 -14.78 -20.61 28.08
N GLU A 33 -15.22 -19.38 27.83
CA GLU A 33 -14.96 -18.62 26.60
C GLU A 33 -13.74 -17.68 26.73
N LYS A 34 -13.20 -17.47 27.96
CA LYS A 34 -11.98 -16.70 28.22
C LYS A 34 -10.73 -17.56 28.04
N THR A 35 -10.52 -18.05 26.82
CA THR A 35 -9.35 -18.86 26.48
C THR A 35 -8.05 -18.05 26.62
N PRO A 36 -6.87 -18.69 26.66
CA PRO A 36 -5.60 -17.98 26.66
C PRO A 36 -5.47 -16.97 25.50
N ALA A 37 -5.97 -17.30 24.31
CA ALA A 37 -5.89 -16.42 23.14
C ALA A 37 -6.73 -15.16 23.34
N VAL A 38 -7.98 -15.30 23.81
CA VAL A 38 -8.86 -14.18 24.13
C VAL A 38 -8.27 -13.30 25.25
N LEU A 39 -7.68 -13.91 26.28
CA LEU A 39 -7.02 -13.17 27.36
C LEU A 39 -5.74 -12.45 26.89
N SER A 40 -5.00 -13.02 25.92
CA SER A 40 -3.85 -12.34 25.29
C SER A 40 -4.27 -11.04 24.63
N GLU A 41 -5.40 -11.04 23.92
CA GLU A 41 -5.94 -9.83 23.27
C GLU A 41 -6.46 -8.80 24.28
N MET A 42 -7.03 -9.25 25.40
CA MET A 42 -7.37 -8.36 26.52
C MET A 42 -6.13 -7.64 27.09
N ALA A 43 -5.02 -8.37 27.26
CA ALA A 43 -3.77 -7.80 27.75
C ALA A 43 -3.16 -6.82 26.74
N ARG A 44 -3.30 -7.09 25.44
CA ARG A 44 -2.93 -6.15 24.38
C ARG A 44 -3.76 -4.87 24.43
N ALA A 45 -5.08 -4.97 24.51
CA ALA A 45 -5.96 -3.81 24.65
C ALA A 45 -5.60 -2.95 25.88
N CYS A 46 -5.18 -3.59 26.99
CA CYS A 46 -4.67 -2.87 28.17
C CYS A 46 -3.36 -2.09 27.89
N ASN A 47 -2.46 -2.64 27.08
CA ASN A 47 -1.26 -1.91 26.66
C ASN A 47 -1.62 -0.72 25.76
N ASN A 48 -2.57 -0.91 24.83
CA ASN A 48 -3.01 0.13 23.89
C ASN A 48 -3.68 1.32 24.61
N ILE A 49 -4.48 1.10 25.65
CA ILE A 49 -5.02 2.21 26.47
C ILE A 49 -3.91 3.10 27.05
N PHE A 50 -2.81 2.49 27.52
CA PHE A 50 -1.68 3.28 28.01
C PHE A 50 -0.90 3.93 26.87
N TRP A 51 -0.84 3.31 25.70
CA TRP A 51 -0.23 3.90 24.51
C TRP A 51 -0.95 5.21 24.12
N GLU A 52 -2.29 5.21 24.11
CA GLU A 52 -3.11 6.40 23.82
C GLU A 52 -2.97 7.50 24.88
N ASP A 53 -2.99 7.13 26.16
CA ASP A 53 -2.80 8.06 27.27
C ASP A 53 -1.83 7.49 28.32
N GLN A 54 -0.59 7.99 28.28
CA GLN A 54 0.51 7.60 29.17
C GLN A 54 0.42 8.22 30.58
N SER A 55 -0.78 8.62 31.02
CA SER A 55 -1.01 9.16 32.36
C SER A 55 -0.69 8.15 33.47
N GLU A 56 -0.31 8.67 34.65
CA GLU A 56 -0.09 7.82 35.83
C GLU A 56 -1.32 7.00 36.22
N GLU A 57 -2.54 7.46 35.91
CA GLU A 57 -3.76 6.70 36.18
C GLU A 57 -3.83 5.42 35.33
N ASN A 58 -3.39 5.46 34.07
CA ASN A 58 -3.49 4.35 33.15
C ASN A 58 -2.42 3.27 33.35
N LYS A 59 -1.40 3.51 34.18
CA LYS A 59 -0.44 2.45 34.57
C LYS A 59 -1.10 1.22 35.20
N LYS A 60 -2.30 1.37 35.77
CA LYS A 60 -3.13 0.24 36.25
C LYS A 60 -3.43 -0.78 35.14
N TYR A 61 -3.54 -0.36 33.88
CA TYR A 61 -3.75 -1.24 32.74
C TYR A 61 -2.47 -2.00 32.36
N LEU A 62 -1.29 -1.36 32.44
CA LEU A 62 -0.01 -2.06 32.28
C LEU A 62 0.19 -3.16 33.34
N GLU A 63 -0.15 -2.86 34.60
CA GLU A 63 -0.12 -3.85 35.68
C GLU A 63 -1.08 -5.01 35.41
N LYS A 64 -2.30 -4.72 34.93
CA LYS A 64 -3.28 -5.72 34.48
C LYS A 64 -2.70 -6.57 33.33
N ALA A 65 -2.11 -5.95 32.32
CA ALA A 65 -1.49 -6.63 31.18
C ALA A 65 -0.38 -7.60 31.64
N VAL A 66 0.56 -7.15 32.48
CA VAL A 66 1.61 -8.01 33.05
C VAL A 66 1.02 -9.19 33.81
N SER A 67 -0.03 -8.96 34.60
CA SER A 67 -0.69 -10.04 35.35
C SER A 67 -1.31 -11.10 34.44
N ILE A 68 -1.94 -10.68 33.34
CA ILE A 68 -2.55 -11.56 32.35
C ILE A 68 -1.47 -12.31 31.57
N PHE A 69 -0.45 -11.61 31.04
CA PHE A 69 0.64 -12.24 30.29
C PHE A 69 1.38 -13.31 31.11
N LYS A 70 1.57 -13.08 32.42
CA LYS A 70 2.11 -14.09 33.35
C LYS A 70 1.19 -15.28 33.54
N TYR A 71 -0.12 -15.04 33.60
CA TYR A 71 -1.12 -16.10 33.77
C TYR A 71 -1.18 -17.02 32.55
N ILE A 72 -1.19 -16.47 31.33
CA ILE A 72 -1.26 -17.23 30.08
C ILE A 72 0.10 -17.77 29.60
N GLN A 73 1.20 -17.39 30.27
CA GLN A 73 2.55 -17.80 29.90
C GLN A 73 2.72 -19.32 29.66
N PRO A 74 2.13 -20.23 30.48
CA PRO A 74 2.28 -21.67 30.24
C PRO A 74 1.64 -22.16 28.94
N ASP A 75 0.64 -21.44 28.43
CA ASP A 75 -0.16 -21.84 27.27
C ASP A 75 0.29 -21.12 25.98
N LEU A 76 0.61 -19.83 26.06
CA LEU A 76 0.91 -18.95 24.91
C LEU A 76 2.20 -18.12 25.03
N GLY A 77 2.94 -18.25 26.13
CA GLY A 77 4.21 -17.55 26.29
C GLY A 77 5.27 -18.03 25.30
N ASP A 78 6.41 -17.32 25.25
CA ASP A 78 7.61 -17.68 24.46
C ASP A 78 7.55 -17.34 22.95
N THR A 79 6.59 -16.54 22.50
CA THR A 79 6.59 -15.96 21.14
C THR A 79 7.21 -14.56 21.10
N PRO A 80 7.80 -14.12 19.98
CA PRO A 80 8.34 -12.77 19.85
C PRO A 80 7.33 -11.67 20.19
N SER A 81 6.10 -11.76 19.67
CA SER A 81 5.02 -10.82 19.96
C SER A 81 4.63 -10.80 21.45
N TRP A 82 4.58 -11.95 22.12
CA TRP A 82 4.34 -12.01 23.57
C TRP A 82 5.48 -11.34 24.36
N HIS A 83 6.73 -11.63 23.97
CA HIS A 83 7.92 -11.03 24.55
C HIS A 83 7.94 -9.50 24.36
N TYR A 84 7.57 -9.01 23.19
CA TYR A 84 7.43 -7.57 22.95
C TYR A 84 6.33 -6.96 23.84
N ARG A 85 5.11 -7.52 23.83
CA ARG A 85 3.96 -6.97 24.57
C ARG A 85 4.18 -6.93 26.09
N ILE A 86 4.76 -7.96 26.69
CA ILE A 86 5.09 -7.95 28.12
C ILE A 86 6.32 -7.07 28.40
N GLY A 87 7.31 -7.05 27.49
CA GLY A 87 8.49 -6.17 27.57
C GLY A 87 8.13 -4.70 27.54
N TYR A 88 7.18 -4.30 26.68
CA TYR A 88 6.58 -2.97 26.61
C TYR A 88 5.99 -2.55 27.96
N ALA A 89 5.18 -3.41 28.58
CA ALA A 89 4.59 -3.11 29.86
C ALA A 89 5.66 -2.94 30.96
N TYR A 90 6.67 -3.81 31.00
CA TYR A 90 7.80 -3.64 31.93
C TYR A 90 8.63 -2.38 31.68
N TYR A 91 8.82 -2.00 30.42
CA TYR A 91 9.57 -0.81 30.02
C TYR A 91 8.94 0.46 30.61
N TYR A 92 7.64 0.66 30.40
CA TYR A 92 6.91 1.82 30.93
C TYR A 92 6.64 1.74 32.45
N LEU A 93 6.71 0.54 33.04
CA LEU A 93 6.77 0.35 34.49
C LEU A 93 8.19 0.51 35.08
N ASN A 94 9.17 0.90 34.26
CA ASN A 94 10.58 1.12 34.63
C ASN A 94 11.24 -0.11 35.30
N GLN A 95 10.87 -1.31 34.86
CA GLN A 95 11.45 -2.60 35.27
C GLN A 95 12.50 -3.04 34.22
N LEU A 96 13.68 -2.44 34.29
CA LEU A 96 14.67 -2.46 33.20
C LEU A 96 15.21 -3.86 32.85
N GLU A 97 15.45 -4.70 33.84
CA GLU A 97 16.03 -6.04 33.61
C GLU A 97 15.01 -6.96 32.93
N GLU A 98 13.79 -6.98 33.43
CA GLU A 98 12.67 -7.70 32.86
C GLU A 98 12.35 -7.18 31.45
N ALA A 99 12.25 -5.86 31.27
CA ALA A 99 12.02 -5.24 29.97
C ALA A 99 13.10 -5.65 28.96
N LYS A 100 14.39 -5.55 29.33
CA LYS A 100 15.51 -5.93 28.47
C LYS A 100 15.47 -7.41 28.09
N GLN A 101 15.25 -8.28 29.08
CA GLN A 101 15.19 -9.73 28.85
C GLN A 101 14.11 -10.07 27.84
N HIS A 102 12.93 -9.46 27.94
CA HIS A 102 11.81 -9.73 27.05
C HIS A 102 12.00 -9.05 25.68
N LEU A 103 12.36 -7.78 25.62
CA LEU A 103 12.55 -7.04 24.35
C LEU A 103 13.66 -7.64 23.47
N LEU A 104 14.72 -8.22 24.06
CA LEU A 104 15.75 -8.94 23.31
C LEU A 104 15.23 -10.19 22.59
N GLN A 105 14.17 -10.81 23.12
CA GLN A 105 13.52 -11.99 22.54
C GLN A 105 12.35 -11.62 21.62
N GLY A 106 11.81 -10.41 21.76
CA GLY A 106 10.67 -9.95 20.99
C GLY A 106 10.96 -9.50 19.56
N GLN A 107 12.21 -9.09 19.27
CA GLN A 107 12.72 -8.49 18.02
C GLN A 107 11.73 -8.32 16.85
N GLU A 108 10.75 -7.43 17.02
CA GLU A 108 9.87 -6.93 15.96
C GLU A 108 9.97 -5.39 15.94
N GLY A 109 10.28 -4.82 14.78
CA GLY A 109 10.19 -3.38 14.51
C GLY A 109 11.30 -2.46 15.07
N ASN A 110 11.24 -1.18 14.68
CA ASN A 110 12.16 -0.13 15.10
C ASN A 110 11.95 0.26 16.59
N ASP A 111 10.74 0.10 17.12
CA ASP A 111 10.39 0.48 18.50
C ASP A 111 11.12 -0.34 19.56
N ALA A 112 11.23 -1.66 19.36
CA ALA A 112 11.96 -2.53 20.28
C ALA A 112 13.45 -2.14 20.37
N LYS A 113 14.06 -1.76 19.24
CA LYS A 113 15.45 -1.28 19.18
C LYS A 113 15.60 0.05 19.93
N ALA A 114 14.69 1.00 19.72
CA ALA A 114 14.68 2.27 20.44
C ALA A 114 14.52 2.06 21.96
N MET A 115 13.62 1.17 22.39
CA MET A 115 13.44 0.82 23.80
C MET A 115 14.70 0.17 24.40
N LEU A 116 15.32 -0.78 23.70
CA LEU A 116 16.58 -1.41 24.14
C LEU A 116 17.72 -0.40 24.26
N ARG A 117 17.81 0.55 23.33
CA ARG A 117 18.77 1.66 23.38
C ARG A 117 18.53 2.55 24.60
N ASN A 118 17.28 2.92 24.86
CA ASN A 118 16.91 3.69 26.04
C ASN A 118 17.23 2.93 27.33
N ILE A 119 17.03 1.61 27.34
CA ILE A 119 17.46 0.76 28.47
C ILE A 119 18.98 0.78 28.65
N GLU A 120 19.78 0.67 27.58
CA GLU A 120 21.25 0.73 27.67
C GLU A 120 21.73 2.09 28.22
N ILE A 121 21.12 3.18 27.76
CA ILE A 121 21.37 4.54 28.26
C ILE A 121 20.99 4.62 29.75
N ALA A 122 19.79 4.15 30.12
CA ALA A 122 19.29 4.17 31.49
C ALA A 122 20.20 3.38 32.44
N GLN A 123 20.58 2.15 32.06
CA GLN A 123 21.47 1.28 32.82
C GLN A 123 22.88 1.87 32.96
N SER A 124 23.47 2.36 31.86
CA SER A 124 24.84 2.90 31.87
C SER A 124 24.98 4.19 32.68
N LYS A 125 23.92 4.99 32.76
CA LYS A 125 23.89 6.27 33.48
C LYS A 125 23.24 6.20 34.86
N GLY A 126 22.52 5.13 35.18
CA GLY A 126 21.75 5.00 36.41
C GLY A 126 20.57 5.97 36.50
N ILE A 127 19.83 6.12 35.39
CA ILE A 127 18.67 7.02 35.27
C ILE A 127 17.39 6.23 34.92
N THR A 128 16.23 6.87 35.01
CA THR A 128 14.95 6.27 34.60
C THR A 128 14.80 6.20 33.08
N ILE A 129 13.87 5.40 32.58
CA ILE A 129 13.51 5.35 31.15
C ILE A 129 13.04 6.72 30.66
N GLU A 130 12.18 7.40 31.42
CA GLU A 130 11.70 8.74 31.08
C GLU A 130 12.86 9.72 30.86
N GLN A 131 13.88 9.66 31.72
CA GLN A 131 15.09 10.50 31.58
C GLN A 131 16.01 10.06 30.43
N ALA A 132 16.04 8.77 30.08
CA ALA A 132 16.79 8.28 28.94
C ALA A 132 16.15 8.74 27.61
N MET A 133 14.82 8.69 27.52
CA MET A 133 14.03 9.14 26.37
C MET A 133 14.21 10.64 26.08
N GLN A 134 14.57 11.45 27.08
CA GLN A 134 14.90 12.86 26.90
C GLN A 134 16.21 13.12 26.12
N GLY A 135 17.03 12.10 25.83
CA GLY A 135 18.19 12.21 24.94
C GLY A 135 19.40 13.01 25.46
N GLY A 136 19.30 13.58 26.67
CA GLY A 136 20.36 14.38 27.30
C GLY A 136 20.35 15.84 26.83
N LYS A 137 21.50 16.50 26.84
CA LYS A 137 21.56 17.91 26.41
C LYS A 137 21.12 18.03 24.94
N GLY A 138 20.14 18.89 24.69
CA GLY A 138 19.58 19.13 23.36
C GLY A 138 18.88 17.93 22.74
N GLY A 139 18.46 16.92 23.52
CA GLY A 139 17.80 15.73 22.98
C GLY A 139 18.71 14.76 22.23
N ILE A 140 19.98 15.10 22.02
CA ILE A 140 20.88 14.38 21.09
C ILE A 140 22.21 13.92 21.72
N GLU A 141 22.56 14.42 22.92
CA GLU A 141 23.84 14.13 23.58
C GLU A 141 24.12 12.62 23.72
N TYR A 142 23.09 11.84 24.06
CA TYR A 142 23.26 10.40 24.28
C TYR A 142 23.42 9.65 22.96
N THR A 143 22.64 10.01 21.94
CA THR A 143 22.76 9.51 20.55
C THR A 143 24.16 9.78 19.98
N LEU A 144 24.68 11.01 20.11
CA LEU A 144 26.01 11.37 19.62
C LEU A 144 27.12 10.52 20.23
N LYS A 145 27.01 10.18 21.51
CA LYS A 145 28.00 9.32 22.19
C LYS A 145 28.02 7.92 21.62
N ILE A 146 26.86 7.38 21.26
CA ILE A 146 26.73 6.05 20.64
C ILE A 146 27.25 6.10 19.19
N TRP A 147 26.84 7.11 18.43
CA TRP A 147 27.32 7.33 17.06
C TRP A 147 28.85 7.39 16.98
N PHE A 148 29.50 8.16 17.87
CA PHE A 148 30.95 8.23 17.97
C PHE A 148 31.60 6.88 18.27
N LYS A 149 31.02 6.10 19.19
CA LYS A 149 31.53 4.77 19.53
C LYS A 149 31.51 3.86 18.29
N HIS A 150 30.41 3.84 17.54
CA HIS A 150 30.32 3.04 16.32
C HIS A 150 31.25 3.53 15.21
N LEU A 151 31.38 4.85 15.05
CA LEU A 151 32.33 5.43 14.09
C LEU A 151 33.78 5.07 14.44
N GLN A 152 34.15 5.11 15.72
CA GLN A 152 35.47 4.67 16.20
C GLN A 152 35.74 3.19 15.92
N GLU A 153 34.72 2.35 16.08
CA GLU A 153 34.82 0.90 15.90
C GLU A 153 34.88 0.50 14.42
N LYS A 154 34.08 1.16 13.55
CA LYS A 154 33.88 0.76 12.15
C LYS A 154 34.61 1.63 11.11
N ALA A 155 34.84 2.90 11.40
CA ALA A 155 35.50 3.86 10.50
C ALA A 155 36.46 4.79 11.28
N PRO A 156 37.51 4.23 11.92
CA PRO A 156 38.37 4.97 12.83
C PRO A 156 39.09 6.16 12.19
N GLU A 157 39.39 6.12 10.89
CA GLU A 157 40.03 7.23 10.19
C GLU A 157 39.11 8.44 10.07
N LEU A 158 37.83 8.23 9.74
CA LEU A 158 36.81 9.28 9.69
C LEU A 158 36.58 9.90 11.07
N TYR A 159 36.49 9.08 12.13
CA TYR A 159 36.39 9.58 13.49
C TYR A 159 37.58 10.49 13.86
N ASN A 160 38.80 10.06 13.54
CA ASN A 160 40.00 10.82 13.83
C ASN A 160 40.10 12.11 12.98
N ASN A 161 39.36 12.20 11.88
CA ASN A 161 39.28 13.38 11.05
C ASN A 161 38.30 14.44 11.58
N LEU A 162 37.43 14.12 12.56
CA LEU A 162 36.52 15.10 13.15
C LEU A 162 37.27 16.08 14.07
N ASN A 163 36.89 17.36 14.03
CA ASN A 163 37.44 18.39 14.90
C ASN A 163 36.79 18.35 16.29
N LEU A 164 37.22 17.40 17.12
CA LEU A 164 36.68 17.12 18.45
C LEU A 164 36.92 18.22 19.51
N LYS A 165 37.55 19.34 19.13
CA LYS A 165 37.60 20.52 20.00
C LYS A 165 36.20 21.11 20.21
N GLY A 166 35.31 20.90 19.23
CA GLY A 166 33.95 21.45 19.23
C GLY A 166 33.92 22.97 19.13
N ALA A 167 32.72 23.50 18.93
CA ALA A 167 32.41 24.91 18.99
C ALA A 167 32.12 25.34 20.43
N THR A 168 32.54 26.55 20.77
CA THR A 168 32.17 27.19 22.04
C THR A 168 30.79 27.84 21.93
N ASP A 169 30.08 28.01 23.06
CA ASP A 169 28.81 28.75 23.08
C ASP A 169 28.96 30.17 22.52
N ALA A 170 30.13 30.81 22.69
CA ALA A 170 30.40 32.11 22.12
C ALA A 170 30.49 32.10 20.58
N GLN A 171 31.01 31.03 19.97
CA GLN A 171 31.03 30.87 18.50
C GLN A 171 29.62 30.63 17.96
N LEU A 172 28.83 29.79 18.63
CA LEU A 172 27.44 29.52 18.26
C LEU A 172 26.58 30.78 18.37
N SER A 173 26.69 31.52 19.48
CA SER A 173 25.98 32.80 19.63
C SER A 173 26.44 33.86 18.63
N ALA A 174 27.70 33.83 18.18
CA ALA A 174 28.16 34.72 17.12
C ALA A 174 27.52 34.38 15.77
N LEU A 175 27.32 33.08 15.47
CA LEU A 175 26.58 32.64 14.28
C LEU A 175 25.10 33.04 14.37
N GLU A 176 24.43 32.76 15.50
CA GLU A 176 23.03 33.17 15.74
C GLU A 176 22.85 34.69 15.57
N GLN A 177 23.76 35.50 16.12
CA GLN A 177 23.74 36.97 15.95
C GLN A 177 23.89 37.40 14.49
N LYS A 178 24.67 36.65 13.71
CA LYS A 178 24.88 36.93 12.30
C LYS A 178 23.66 36.55 11.45
N LEU A 179 23.05 35.41 11.75
CA LEU A 179 21.85 34.91 11.06
C LEU A 179 20.59 35.69 11.47
N GLY A 180 20.57 36.24 12.68
CA GLY A 180 19.40 36.92 13.24
C GLY A 180 18.32 35.97 13.75
N VAL A 181 18.65 34.69 13.92
CA VAL A 181 17.76 33.61 14.38
C VAL A 181 18.51 32.71 15.36
N GLU A 182 17.80 32.16 16.34
CA GLU A 182 18.37 31.18 17.28
C GLU A 182 18.48 29.80 16.61
N LEU A 183 19.59 29.10 16.83
CA LEU A 183 19.77 27.76 16.30
C LEU A 183 19.02 26.72 17.15
N PRO A 184 18.46 25.66 16.54
CA PRO A 184 18.04 24.45 17.24
C PRO A 184 19.12 23.93 18.18
N GLU A 185 18.71 23.47 19.36
CA GLU A 185 19.67 23.06 20.40
C GLU A 185 20.38 21.74 20.06
N ASP A 186 19.76 20.86 19.27
CA ASP A 186 20.39 19.64 18.76
C ASP A 186 21.51 19.95 17.76
N TYR A 187 21.30 20.90 16.84
CA TYR A 187 22.34 21.42 15.95
C TYR A 187 23.49 22.08 16.73
N LYS A 188 23.17 22.92 17.73
CA LYS A 188 24.19 23.47 18.63
C LYS A 188 24.97 22.37 19.33
N GLN A 189 24.30 21.32 19.80
CA GLN A 189 24.94 20.22 20.49
C GLN A 189 25.81 19.35 19.58
N LEU A 190 25.45 19.18 18.30
CA LEU A 190 26.31 18.59 17.28
C LEU A 190 27.64 19.36 17.21
N TYR A 191 27.57 20.68 17.00
CA TYR A 191 28.76 21.52 16.88
C TYR A 191 29.58 21.65 18.17
N ARG A 192 28.94 21.66 19.34
CA ARG A 192 29.66 21.56 20.63
C ARG A 192 30.46 20.26 20.75
N THR A 193 30.03 19.19 20.08
CA THR A 193 30.68 17.89 20.12
C THR A 193 31.85 17.81 19.13
N PHE A 194 31.66 18.30 17.90
CA PHE A 194 32.74 18.47 16.92
C PHE A 194 32.44 19.62 15.96
N ASN A 195 33.46 20.36 15.51
CA ASN A 195 33.29 21.54 14.64
C ASN A 195 33.91 21.30 13.25
N GLY A 196 33.21 20.51 12.43
CA GLY A 196 33.68 20.12 11.09
C GLY A 196 34.80 19.08 11.11
N GLN A 197 35.49 18.93 9.98
CA GLN A 197 36.65 18.06 9.80
C GLN A 197 37.99 18.80 9.84
N VAL A 198 39.08 18.07 10.12
CA VAL A 198 40.45 18.59 10.15
C VAL A 198 41.13 18.51 8.77
N LEU A 199 40.84 17.46 8.00
CA LEU A 199 41.38 17.21 6.65
C LEU A 199 40.24 17.23 5.60
N PRO A 200 40.56 17.56 4.34
CA PRO A 200 39.57 17.72 3.26
C PRO A 200 39.03 16.39 2.72
N THR A 201 39.42 15.24 3.29
CA THR A 201 38.89 13.92 2.89
C THR A 201 37.37 13.90 3.02
N PRO A 202 36.61 13.39 2.03
CA PRO A 202 35.16 13.24 2.16
C PRO A 202 34.77 12.34 3.34
N PHE A 203 33.61 12.61 3.92
CA PHE A 203 32.96 11.74 4.91
C PHE A 203 32.09 10.68 4.22
N PHE A 204 31.30 11.11 3.23
CA PHE A 204 30.50 10.23 2.39
C PHE A 204 31.05 10.23 0.95
N GLY A 205 30.99 9.08 0.28
CA GLY A 205 31.41 8.98 -1.12
C GLY A 205 30.40 9.62 -2.08
N ILE A 206 29.12 9.69 -1.71
CA ILE A 206 28.11 10.44 -2.46
C ILE A 206 28.50 11.91 -2.53
N ASP A 207 28.68 12.40 -3.76
CA ASP A 207 29.20 13.74 -4.09
C ASP A 207 30.43 14.19 -3.29
N ASN A 208 31.23 13.27 -2.76
CA ASN A 208 32.39 13.61 -1.92
C ASN A 208 32.06 14.58 -0.75
N GLN A 209 30.89 14.41 -0.11
CA GLN A 209 30.44 15.29 0.98
C GLN A 209 31.29 15.18 2.25
N ARG A 210 31.55 16.31 2.91
CA ARG A 210 32.29 16.41 4.19
C ARG A 210 31.63 17.35 5.19
N PHE A 211 31.91 17.18 6.48
CA PHE A 211 31.46 18.14 7.50
C PHE A 211 32.25 19.45 7.39
N ILE A 212 31.52 20.56 7.43
CA ILE A 212 32.11 21.91 7.44
C ILE A 212 32.06 22.52 8.85
N SER A 213 33.09 23.28 9.19
CA SER A 213 33.14 24.04 10.43
C SER A 213 32.25 25.28 10.38
N LEU A 214 31.88 25.82 11.54
CA LEU A 214 31.11 27.07 11.64
C LEU A 214 31.80 28.23 10.91
N GLU A 215 33.13 28.23 10.88
CA GLU A 215 33.94 29.24 10.20
C GLU A 215 33.85 29.17 8.67
N GLU A 216 33.50 28.00 8.10
CA GLU A 216 33.41 27.76 6.66
C GLU A 216 32.03 28.08 6.08
N ILE A 217 30.97 28.11 6.92
CA ILE A 217 29.57 28.25 6.48
C ILE A 217 29.38 29.45 5.54
N GLU A 218 29.94 30.61 5.89
CA GLU A 218 29.82 31.83 5.07
C GLU A 218 30.48 31.68 3.70
N GLU A 219 31.66 31.07 3.64
CA GLU A 219 32.36 30.85 2.38
C GLU A 219 31.60 29.87 1.49
N VAL A 220 31.08 28.79 2.08
CA VAL A 220 30.28 27.77 1.36
C VAL A 220 28.98 28.38 0.83
N GLN A 221 28.23 29.14 1.64
CA GLN A 221 27.02 29.82 1.19
C GLN A 221 27.31 30.85 0.09
N ALA A 222 28.45 31.55 0.15
CA ALA A 222 28.83 32.48 -0.92
C ALA A 222 29.16 31.76 -2.24
N GLN A 223 29.81 30.60 -2.18
CA GLN A 223 30.08 29.77 -3.36
C GLN A 223 28.79 29.19 -3.96
N TRP A 224 27.88 28.73 -3.11
CA TRP A 224 26.56 28.26 -3.50
C TRP A 224 25.76 29.37 -4.18
N LEU A 225 25.63 30.54 -3.56
CA LEU A 225 24.92 31.68 -4.15
C LEU A 225 25.53 32.09 -5.51
N ALA A 226 26.87 32.10 -5.64
CA ALA A 226 27.52 32.39 -6.91
C ALA A 226 27.20 31.35 -7.99
N CYS A 227 27.01 30.07 -7.64
CA CYS A 227 26.53 29.05 -8.56
C CYS A 227 25.09 29.33 -8.99
N VAL A 228 24.20 29.62 -8.04
CA VAL A 228 22.79 29.95 -8.29
C VAL A 228 22.67 31.15 -9.23
N GLU A 229 23.40 32.25 -8.96
CA GLU A 229 23.41 33.43 -9.83
C GLU A 229 23.94 33.13 -11.23
N LYS A 230 24.88 32.21 -11.37
CA LYS A 230 25.42 31.78 -12.67
C LYS A 230 24.43 30.91 -13.45
N THR A 231 23.71 30.03 -12.77
CA THR A 231 22.77 29.07 -13.38
C THR A 231 21.44 29.73 -13.75
N TYR A 232 20.85 30.47 -12.81
CA TYR A 232 19.50 31.06 -12.90
C TYR A 232 19.50 32.56 -13.24
N GLY A 233 20.66 33.22 -13.19
CA GLY A 233 20.80 34.65 -13.48
C GLY A 233 20.57 35.56 -12.27
N ALA A 234 20.57 36.87 -12.51
CA ALA A 234 20.47 37.88 -11.46
C ALA A 234 19.09 37.95 -10.78
N ASP A 235 18.05 37.39 -11.42
CA ASP A 235 16.67 37.34 -10.92
C ASP A 235 16.31 35.95 -10.36
N TRP A 236 17.29 35.19 -9.86
CA TRP A 236 17.12 33.81 -9.38
C TRP A 236 16.06 33.68 -8.27
N GLN A 237 15.72 34.76 -7.55
CA GLN A 237 14.64 34.75 -6.55
C GLN A 237 13.24 34.53 -7.18
N GLN A 238 13.13 34.67 -8.50
CA GLN A 238 11.92 34.36 -9.26
C GLN A 238 11.95 32.95 -9.85
N ALA A 239 13.07 32.23 -9.73
CA ALA A 239 13.15 30.84 -10.13
C ALA A 239 12.30 30.01 -9.15
N SER A 240 11.40 29.22 -9.70
CA SER A 240 10.55 28.26 -8.99
C SER A 240 10.38 27.04 -9.87
N GLU A 241 10.43 25.85 -9.29
CA GLU A 241 10.02 24.64 -9.98
C GLU A 241 8.50 24.65 -10.21
N GLU A 242 8.04 24.05 -11.31
CA GLU A 242 6.62 23.87 -11.54
C GLU A 242 6.04 22.95 -10.45
N LYS A 243 4.84 23.26 -9.95
CA LYS A 243 4.18 22.51 -8.85
C LYS A 243 4.00 21.01 -9.11
N GLU A 244 4.09 20.57 -10.36
CA GLU A 244 3.98 19.17 -10.76
C GLU A 244 5.29 18.38 -10.48
N TYR A 245 6.41 19.08 -10.23
CA TYR A 245 7.72 18.51 -9.88
C TYR A 245 8.18 18.85 -8.46
N ALA A 246 7.62 19.89 -7.82
CA ALA A 246 7.93 20.27 -6.45
C ALA A 246 7.19 19.36 -5.45
N GLU A 247 7.72 18.16 -5.23
CA GLU A 247 7.15 17.16 -4.32
C GLU A 247 7.54 17.36 -2.84
N SER A 248 8.43 18.31 -2.54
CA SER A 248 8.98 18.48 -1.19
C SER A 248 8.04 19.22 -0.23
N VAL A 249 7.36 18.45 0.62
CA VAL A 249 6.47 18.95 1.67
C VAL A 249 7.26 19.81 2.67
N GLY A 250 6.76 21.02 2.96
CA GLY A 250 7.30 21.88 4.02
C GLY A 250 8.60 22.61 3.68
N VAL A 251 9.06 22.57 2.43
CA VAL A 251 10.29 23.24 1.96
C VAL A 251 9.94 24.38 1.03
N LYS A 252 10.59 25.54 1.20
CA LYS A 252 10.37 26.66 0.28
C LYS A 252 10.95 26.35 -1.09
N ASN A 253 10.12 26.50 -2.12
CA ASN A 253 10.51 26.36 -3.53
C ASN A 253 11.43 27.52 -3.97
N ALA A 254 12.73 27.39 -3.68
CA ALA A 254 13.77 28.33 -4.08
C ALA A 254 15.14 27.60 -4.22
N PRO A 255 16.02 28.03 -5.14
CA PRO A 255 17.34 27.40 -5.30
C PRO A 255 18.37 27.81 -4.22
N TYR A 256 18.03 28.78 -3.36
CA TYR A 256 18.87 29.28 -2.28
C TYR A 256 18.06 30.04 -1.24
N ASN A 257 18.38 29.83 0.04
CA ASN A 257 17.93 30.64 1.15
C ASN A 257 19.12 30.87 2.12
N PRO A 258 19.43 32.11 2.55
CA PRO A 258 20.49 32.36 3.51
C PRO A 258 20.26 31.71 4.89
N LEU A 259 19.02 31.32 5.19
CA LEU A 259 18.62 30.59 6.39
C LEU A 259 18.68 29.06 6.24
N TRP A 260 19.13 28.56 5.08
CA TRP A 260 19.55 27.17 4.90
C TRP A 260 21.04 27.05 5.19
N ILE A 261 21.35 26.45 6.34
CA ILE A 261 22.69 26.45 6.93
C ILE A 261 23.38 25.11 6.64
N PRO A 262 24.35 25.05 5.71
CA PRO A 262 25.03 23.80 5.38
C PRO A 262 25.83 23.30 6.58
N PHE A 263 25.78 21.99 6.81
CA PHE A 263 26.67 21.30 7.75
C PHE A 263 27.45 20.17 7.10
N LEU A 264 26.97 19.67 5.96
CA LEU A 264 27.74 18.87 4.99
C LEU A 264 27.81 19.61 3.65
N ALA A 265 28.98 19.58 3.02
CA ALA A 265 29.19 20.13 1.68
C ALA A 265 30.04 19.17 0.85
N GLY A 266 29.61 18.93 -0.38
CA GLY A 266 30.28 18.07 -1.36
C GLY A 266 30.68 18.82 -2.64
N GLU A 267 31.18 18.05 -3.59
CA GLU A 267 31.36 18.46 -4.97
C GLU A 267 30.00 18.71 -5.65
N ASN A 268 30.02 19.30 -6.84
CA ASN A 268 28.82 19.61 -7.63
C ASN A 268 27.72 20.41 -6.90
N HIS A 269 28.08 21.20 -5.89
CA HIS A 269 27.12 21.98 -5.11
C HIS A 269 26.05 21.12 -4.42
N SER A 270 26.47 19.95 -3.91
CA SER A 270 25.68 19.03 -3.09
C SER A 270 25.83 19.37 -1.60
N TYR A 271 24.71 19.56 -0.89
CA TYR A 271 24.70 19.99 0.51
C TYR A 271 23.65 19.24 1.32
N LEU A 272 23.96 18.97 2.60
CA LEU A 272 22.91 18.82 3.62
C LEU A 272 22.89 20.08 4.48
N CYS A 273 21.70 20.65 4.60
CA CYS A 273 21.48 21.92 5.28
C CYS A 273 20.45 21.80 6.39
N LEU A 274 20.63 22.60 7.43
CA LEU A 274 19.61 22.89 8.42
C LEU A 274 18.71 24.02 7.89
N ASP A 275 17.40 23.79 7.87
CA ASP A 275 16.42 24.77 7.44
C ASP A 275 15.85 25.56 8.64
N LEU A 276 16.17 26.86 8.67
CA LEU A 276 15.68 27.78 9.70
C LEU A 276 14.52 28.66 9.17
N ASP A 277 14.04 28.40 7.96
CA ASP A 277 12.98 29.17 7.30
C ASP A 277 12.10 28.25 6.42
N PRO A 278 11.44 27.25 7.04
CA PRO A 278 10.58 26.29 6.34
C PRO A 278 9.33 26.94 5.74
N ASP A 279 8.62 26.21 4.88
CA ASP A 279 7.28 26.60 4.40
C ASP A 279 6.18 26.19 5.40
N GLU A 280 4.90 26.43 5.08
CA GLU A 280 3.75 26.25 5.98
C GLU A 280 3.68 24.84 6.62
N ASP A 281 4.05 23.79 5.89
CA ASP A 281 4.00 22.39 6.33
C ASP A 281 5.36 21.88 6.90
N GLY A 282 6.37 22.73 7.01
CA GLY A 282 7.73 22.34 7.40
C GLY A 282 8.05 22.57 8.87
N ALA A 283 9.09 21.89 9.36
CA ALA A 283 9.55 22.05 10.74
C ALA A 283 10.79 22.94 10.84
N PHE A 284 10.80 23.85 11.81
CA PHE A 284 11.98 24.67 12.10
C PHE A 284 13.13 23.78 12.57
N GLY A 285 14.25 23.78 11.83
CA GLY A 285 15.40 22.91 12.08
C GLY A 285 15.35 21.57 11.34
N GLN A 286 14.44 21.38 10.37
CA GLN A 286 14.49 20.24 9.46
C GLN A 286 15.78 20.23 8.64
N VAL A 287 16.14 19.05 8.13
CA VAL A 287 17.32 18.81 7.31
C VAL A 287 16.88 18.69 5.86
N LEU A 288 17.55 19.43 4.98
CA LEU A 288 17.33 19.43 3.54
C LEU A 288 18.52 18.81 2.82
N THR A 289 18.25 18.14 1.70
CA THR A 289 19.25 17.84 0.66
C THR A 289 19.11 18.85 -0.46
N ILE A 290 20.23 19.47 -0.83
CA ILE A 290 20.29 20.39 -1.96
C ILE A 290 21.30 19.86 -2.96
N GLN A 291 20.89 19.79 -4.23
CA GLN A 291 21.80 19.54 -5.33
C GLN A 291 21.53 20.55 -6.45
N ILE A 292 22.58 21.27 -6.87
CA ILE A 292 22.46 22.25 -7.96
C ILE A 292 23.26 21.78 -9.16
N SER A 293 22.54 21.40 -10.21
CA SER A 293 23.13 21.11 -11.51
C SER A 293 23.25 22.39 -12.34
N PRO A 294 24.47 22.84 -12.70
CA PRO A 294 24.62 23.98 -13.61
C PRO A 294 24.18 23.67 -15.05
N GLU A 295 23.99 22.39 -15.37
CA GLU A 295 23.65 21.90 -16.72
C GLU A 295 22.13 21.77 -16.92
N GLU A 296 21.37 21.59 -15.83
CA GLU A 296 19.91 21.43 -15.83
C GLU A 296 19.28 22.68 -15.19
N LYS A 297 18.62 23.50 -16.01
CA LYS A 297 18.03 24.78 -15.56
C LYS A 297 16.59 24.65 -15.07
N GLU A 298 15.98 23.49 -15.29
CA GLU A 298 14.54 23.27 -15.11
C GLU A 298 14.21 22.54 -13.80
N ALA A 299 15.21 22.05 -13.07
CA ALA A 299 15.07 21.42 -11.75
C ALA A 299 16.24 21.84 -10.82
N PHE A 300 15.91 22.34 -9.63
CA PHE A 300 16.80 22.37 -8.47
C PHE A 300 16.27 21.39 -7.42
N PRO A 301 16.75 20.14 -7.37
CA PRO A 301 16.34 19.18 -6.34
C PRO A 301 16.74 19.69 -4.95
N THR A 302 15.77 20.35 -4.30
CA THR A 302 15.80 20.80 -2.92
C THR A 302 14.71 20.03 -2.21
N ASP A 303 15.14 19.02 -1.47
CA ASP A 303 14.23 18.05 -0.89
C ASP A 303 14.35 18.01 0.62
N PHE A 304 13.23 17.73 1.25
CA PHE A 304 13.19 17.36 2.65
C PHE A 304 13.94 16.04 2.84
N ALA A 305 14.79 15.98 3.87
CA ALA A 305 15.52 14.76 4.22
C ALA A 305 15.14 14.22 5.60
N PHE A 306 15.16 15.05 6.64
CA PHE A 306 14.85 14.62 8.01
C PHE A 306 14.20 15.75 8.83
N TRP A 307 13.39 15.42 9.83
CA TRP A 307 12.70 16.40 10.67
C TRP A 307 13.61 17.15 11.64
N SER A 308 14.79 16.59 11.95
CA SER A 308 15.77 17.22 12.85
C SER A 308 17.18 16.65 12.65
N ILE A 309 18.19 17.29 13.26
CA ILE A 309 19.55 16.74 13.33
C ILE A 309 19.57 15.45 14.13
N THR A 310 18.69 15.32 15.13
CA THR A 310 18.55 14.10 15.93
C THR A 310 18.11 12.93 15.06
N ASP A 311 17.13 13.14 14.18
CA ASP A 311 16.60 12.09 13.28
C ASP A 311 17.63 11.67 12.25
N TRP A 312 18.29 12.64 11.60
CA TRP A 312 19.40 12.37 10.68
C TRP A 312 20.53 11.59 11.36
N LEU A 313 20.88 11.95 12.59
CA LEU A 313 21.94 11.26 13.33
C LEU A 313 21.54 9.82 13.69
N ASN A 314 20.30 9.61 14.15
CA ASN A 314 19.75 8.27 14.41
C ASN A 314 19.82 7.40 13.16
N PHE A 315 19.35 7.92 12.02
CA PHE A 315 19.43 7.23 10.73
C PHE A 315 20.87 6.85 10.37
N SER A 316 21.81 7.81 10.45
CA SER A 316 23.21 7.55 10.11
C SER A 316 23.86 6.51 11.03
N GLU A 317 23.50 6.51 12.32
CA GLU A 317 24.00 5.56 13.30
C GLU A 317 23.51 4.15 13.00
N ASP A 318 22.20 4.01 12.74
CA ASP A 318 21.59 2.74 12.38
C ASP A 318 22.11 2.22 11.03
N ALA A 319 22.29 3.10 10.04
CA ALA A 319 22.83 2.73 8.74
C ALA A 319 24.27 2.19 8.86
N ILE A 320 25.13 2.82 9.67
CA ILE A 320 26.47 2.33 9.99
C ILE A 320 26.40 1.01 10.77
N ASN A 321 25.49 0.91 11.74
CA ASN A 321 25.41 -0.25 12.61
C ASN A 321 24.93 -1.51 11.85
N ASN A 322 23.94 -1.35 10.98
CA ASN A 322 23.33 -2.44 10.20
C ASN A 322 24.06 -2.72 8.87
N GLY A 323 25.01 -1.87 8.46
CA GLY A 323 25.81 -2.07 7.24
C GLY A 323 25.16 -1.52 5.96
N TYR A 324 24.15 -0.66 6.08
CA TYR A 324 23.61 0.13 4.96
C TYR A 324 24.55 1.26 4.53
N LEU A 325 25.36 1.76 5.48
CA LEU A 325 26.53 2.58 5.19
C LEU A 325 27.77 1.81 5.61
N THR A 326 28.67 1.60 4.66
CA THR A 326 29.90 0.82 4.89
C THR A 326 31.14 1.67 4.68
N TYR A 327 32.15 1.45 5.52
CA TYR A 327 33.44 2.11 5.37
C TYR A 327 34.21 1.48 4.22
N ASN A 328 34.47 2.27 3.19
CA ASN A 328 35.28 1.89 2.06
C ASN A 328 36.75 2.24 2.35
N GLU A 329 37.57 1.22 2.61
CA GLU A 329 39.00 1.40 2.92
C GLU A 329 39.80 1.99 1.75
N GLU A 330 39.34 1.84 0.51
CA GLU A 330 40.05 2.35 -0.68
C GLU A 330 39.84 3.85 -0.85
N THR A 331 38.60 4.33 -0.68
CA THR A 331 38.25 5.75 -0.82
C THR A 331 38.39 6.52 0.49
N GLY A 332 38.33 5.81 1.64
CA GLY A 332 38.33 6.40 2.98
C GLY A 332 37.00 7.06 3.35
N THR A 333 35.88 6.62 2.76
CA THR A 333 34.55 7.24 2.88
C THR A 333 33.48 6.24 3.32
N LEU A 334 32.30 6.73 3.72
CA LEU A 334 31.10 5.91 3.90
C LEU A 334 30.26 5.88 2.62
N ASP A 335 29.94 4.67 2.14
CA ASP A 335 29.21 4.43 0.88
C ASP A 335 27.93 3.59 1.10
N PHE A 336 26.88 3.90 0.32
CA PHE A 336 25.68 3.06 0.17
C PHE A 336 25.92 1.94 -0.87
N PRO A 337 25.46 0.70 -0.64
CA PRO A 337 25.50 -0.37 -1.64
C PRO A 337 24.49 -0.13 -2.78
N GLN A 338 24.90 -0.28 -4.05
CA GLN A 338 24.09 0.02 -5.26
C GLN A 338 23.02 -1.06 -5.59
N TYR A 339 21.79 -0.65 -5.94
CA TYR A 339 20.68 -1.45 -6.54
C TYR A 339 20.00 -0.60 -7.67
N ASP A 340 19.76 -1.12 -8.88
CA ASP A 340 19.21 -0.42 -10.08
C ASP A 340 17.70 -0.70 -10.32
N ASP A 341 16.84 0.28 -10.65
CA ASP A 341 15.34 0.14 -10.72
C ASP A 341 14.63 0.85 -11.94
N ASP A 342 15.31 1.15 -13.07
CA ASP A 342 14.79 2.01 -14.17
C ASP A 342 14.53 1.32 -15.55
N GLU A 343 14.38 -0.01 -15.64
CA GLU A 343 14.20 -0.71 -16.94
C GLU A 343 12.79 -1.35 -17.13
N PRO A 344 12.19 -1.26 -18.35
CA PRO A 344 10.93 -1.95 -18.65
C PRO A 344 10.99 -3.45 -18.38
N TYR A 345 9.84 -4.08 -18.11
CA TYR A 345 9.82 -5.53 -17.88
C TYR A 345 10.07 -6.29 -19.20
N TYR A 346 11.14 -7.09 -19.21
CA TYR A 346 11.49 -7.99 -20.30
C TYR A 346 11.54 -9.43 -19.83
N TYR A 347 11.13 -10.34 -20.70
CA TYR A 347 11.63 -11.70 -20.60
C TYR A 347 13.14 -11.71 -20.86
N THR A 348 13.88 -12.44 -20.03
CA THR A 348 15.26 -12.79 -20.37
C THR A 348 15.30 -13.60 -21.67
N GLU A 349 16.47 -13.67 -22.32
CA GLU A 349 16.62 -14.44 -23.56
C GLU A 349 16.25 -15.92 -23.37
N GLU A 350 16.58 -16.49 -22.21
CA GLU A 350 16.21 -17.86 -21.84
C GLU A 350 14.69 -17.99 -21.70
N GLN A 351 14.06 -17.02 -21.00
CA GLN A 351 12.64 -17.04 -20.76
C GLN A 351 11.83 -16.97 -22.07
N ARG A 352 12.20 -16.04 -22.95
CA ARG A 352 11.60 -15.88 -24.28
C ARG A 352 11.79 -17.13 -25.14
N THR A 353 13.00 -17.71 -25.15
CA THR A 353 13.28 -18.95 -25.91
C THR A 353 12.41 -20.11 -25.44
N ALA A 354 12.20 -20.22 -24.13
CA ALA A 354 11.34 -21.26 -23.56
C ALA A 354 9.86 -21.06 -23.94
N LEU A 355 9.38 -19.80 -23.93
CA LEU A 355 8.03 -19.45 -24.38
C LEU A 355 7.81 -19.83 -25.85
N GLU A 356 8.73 -19.42 -26.73
CA GLU A 356 8.67 -19.71 -28.16
C GLU A 356 8.69 -21.22 -28.43
N ALA A 357 9.58 -21.96 -27.76
CA ALA A 357 9.64 -23.42 -27.85
C ALA A 357 8.35 -24.10 -27.37
N TYR A 358 7.69 -23.53 -26.34
CA TYR A 358 6.40 -24.01 -25.88
C TYR A 358 5.32 -23.79 -26.94
N ILE A 359 5.23 -22.59 -27.52
CA ILE A 359 4.24 -22.25 -28.56
C ILE A 359 4.43 -23.19 -29.76
N GLU A 360 5.65 -23.37 -30.26
CA GLU A 360 5.93 -24.24 -31.41
C GLU A 360 5.55 -25.70 -31.15
N LYS A 361 5.85 -26.21 -29.96
CA LYS A 361 5.63 -27.61 -29.60
C LYS A 361 4.17 -27.94 -29.37
N ASN A 362 3.40 -27.02 -28.77
CA ASN A 362 2.08 -27.31 -28.21
C ASN A 362 0.94 -26.65 -28.99
N ILE A 363 1.16 -25.45 -29.53
CA ILE A 363 0.11 -24.67 -30.20
C ILE A 363 0.28 -24.75 -31.72
N GLY A 364 1.49 -24.44 -32.21
CA GLY A 364 1.85 -24.57 -33.61
C GLY A 364 3.01 -23.68 -34.02
N HIS A 365 3.57 -23.95 -35.19
CA HIS A 365 4.65 -23.15 -35.75
C HIS A 365 4.15 -21.74 -36.13
N PHE A 366 4.88 -20.72 -35.69
CA PHE A 366 4.65 -19.32 -36.07
C PHE A 366 5.84 -18.81 -36.90
N GLU A 367 5.55 -18.14 -38.01
CA GLU A 367 6.57 -17.48 -38.85
C GLU A 367 6.51 -15.95 -38.73
N SER A 368 5.44 -15.42 -38.15
CA SER A 368 5.15 -13.99 -38.09
C SER A 368 4.97 -13.57 -36.64
N VAL A 369 5.73 -12.55 -36.24
CA VAL A 369 5.61 -11.87 -34.96
C VAL A 369 5.26 -10.41 -35.26
N PHE A 370 4.20 -9.91 -34.64
CA PHE A 370 3.88 -8.50 -34.66
C PHE A 370 4.63 -7.85 -33.49
N HIS A 371 5.74 -7.18 -33.80
CA HIS A 371 6.60 -6.58 -32.80
C HIS A 371 6.05 -5.26 -32.26
N GLU A 372 6.21 -5.06 -30.96
CA GLU A 372 5.99 -3.76 -30.35
C GLU A 372 7.15 -2.79 -30.67
N ILE A 373 6.82 -1.57 -31.10
CA ILE A 373 7.80 -0.58 -31.58
C ILE A 373 8.29 0.33 -30.43
N GLU A 374 7.44 0.64 -29.46
CA GLU A 374 7.77 1.43 -28.26
C GLU A 374 7.12 0.77 -27.03
N SER A 375 7.93 0.54 -25.98
CA SER A 375 7.53 -0.18 -24.77
C SER A 375 7.83 0.67 -23.54
N PRO A 376 6.84 1.43 -23.02
CA PRO A 376 7.03 2.27 -21.84
C PRO A 376 7.00 1.49 -20.52
N ASP A 377 6.41 0.29 -20.52
CA ASP A 377 6.07 -0.50 -19.34
C ASP A 377 6.51 -1.98 -19.46
N ILE A 378 5.98 -2.67 -20.47
CA ILE A 378 6.26 -4.07 -20.79
C ILE A 378 6.44 -4.23 -22.30
N HIS A 379 7.39 -5.07 -22.70
CA HIS A 379 7.57 -5.37 -24.12
C HIS A 379 6.66 -6.51 -24.57
N CYS A 380 5.52 -6.19 -25.19
CA CYS A 380 4.48 -7.17 -25.57
C CYS A 380 4.35 -7.37 -27.10
N ASP A 381 4.95 -8.46 -27.58
CA ASP A 381 4.81 -8.94 -28.96
C ASP A 381 3.52 -9.78 -29.15
N ILE A 382 3.07 -9.93 -30.41
CA ILE A 382 2.00 -10.89 -30.74
C ILE A 382 2.54 -11.97 -31.68
N TYR A 383 2.59 -13.21 -31.20
CA TYR A 383 2.91 -14.39 -31.99
C TYR A 383 1.70 -14.82 -32.81
N ILE A 384 1.88 -15.06 -34.11
CA ILE A 384 0.81 -15.44 -35.04
C ILE A 384 1.05 -16.86 -35.58
N VAL A 385 0.26 -17.81 -35.11
CA VAL A 385 0.22 -19.18 -35.63
C VAL A 385 -0.77 -19.25 -36.79
N ASN A 386 -0.31 -19.66 -37.97
CA ASN A 386 -1.13 -19.73 -39.18
C ASN A 386 -2.07 -20.96 -39.19
N PRO A 387 -3.23 -20.88 -39.86
CA PRO A 387 -4.13 -22.01 -40.06
C PRO A 387 -3.45 -23.18 -40.75
N THR A 388 -3.79 -24.39 -40.30
CA THR A 388 -3.37 -25.65 -40.91
C THR A 388 -4.59 -26.48 -41.30
N GLU A 389 -4.39 -27.58 -42.03
CA GLU A 389 -5.49 -28.51 -42.33
C GLU A 389 -6.09 -29.14 -41.07
N LYS A 390 -5.29 -29.35 -40.02
CA LYS A 390 -5.75 -29.91 -38.73
C LYS A 390 -6.47 -28.86 -37.89
N ASN A 391 -5.91 -27.65 -37.85
CA ASN A 391 -6.41 -26.51 -37.07
C ASN A 391 -6.71 -25.36 -38.05
N PRO A 392 -7.92 -25.30 -38.64
CA PRO A 392 -8.23 -24.37 -39.71
C PRO A 392 -8.59 -22.97 -39.16
N PHE A 393 -7.75 -22.41 -38.30
CA PHE A 393 -7.91 -21.10 -37.66
C PHE A 393 -6.53 -20.52 -37.29
N TYR A 394 -6.47 -19.20 -37.13
CA TYR A 394 -5.31 -18.52 -36.57
C TYR A 394 -5.32 -18.61 -35.05
N VAL A 395 -4.14 -18.61 -34.44
CA VAL A 395 -3.97 -18.35 -33.00
C VAL A 395 -3.07 -17.13 -32.86
N LEU A 396 -3.58 -16.08 -32.24
CA LEU A 396 -2.79 -14.92 -31.82
C LEU A 396 -2.50 -15.07 -30.34
N ILE A 397 -1.26 -14.85 -29.93
CA ILE A 397 -0.79 -15.08 -28.57
C ILE A 397 0.08 -13.89 -28.16
N THR A 398 -0.14 -13.34 -26.97
CA THR A 398 0.80 -12.35 -26.41
C THR A 398 2.15 -13.00 -26.09
N GLY A 399 3.21 -12.22 -26.23
CA GLY A 399 4.59 -12.61 -26.01
C GLY A 399 5.29 -11.53 -25.22
N GLY A 400 5.14 -11.58 -23.90
CA GLY A 400 5.71 -10.57 -23.01
C GLY A 400 4.81 -10.22 -21.85
N MET A 401 3.50 -10.50 -21.88
CA MET A 401 2.59 -10.18 -20.77
C MET A 401 3.08 -10.83 -19.46
N GLY A 402 3.56 -12.07 -19.53
CA GLY A 402 4.02 -12.78 -18.34
C GLY A 402 5.42 -12.37 -17.86
N ALA A 403 6.08 -11.38 -18.49
CA ALA A 403 7.31 -10.78 -17.96
C ALA A 403 7.05 -10.00 -16.67
N TYR A 404 5.82 -9.49 -16.50
CA TYR A 404 5.35 -8.88 -15.26
C TYR A 404 4.58 -9.89 -14.39
N PRO A 405 4.89 -10.02 -13.08
CA PRO A 405 4.05 -10.74 -12.13
C PRO A 405 2.85 -9.87 -11.73
N MET A 406 1.63 -10.30 -12.10
CA MET A 406 0.36 -9.66 -11.72
C MET A 406 0.14 -9.71 -10.21
N ASP A 407 -0.61 -8.74 -9.69
CA ASP A 407 -1.01 -8.67 -8.29
C ASP A 407 -2.18 -9.64 -8.02
N VAL A 408 -1.86 -10.86 -7.61
CA VAL A 408 -2.83 -11.94 -7.36
C VAL A 408 -2.97 -12.22 -5.85
N PRO A 409 -4.13 -12.71 -5.37
CA PRO A 409 -4.29 -13.12 -3.97
C PRO A 409 -3.25 -14.17 -3.53
N GLU A 410 -2.87 -14.19 -2.24
CA GLU A 410 -1.81 -15.08 -1.72
C GLU A 410 -2.02 -16.57 -2.04
N ASP A 411 -3.27 -17.04 -2.06
CA ASP A 411 -3.64 -18.42 -2.36
C ASP A 411 -3.75 -18.72 -3.87
N TYR A 412 -3.59 -17.72 -4.73
CA TYR A 412 -3.73 -17.89 -6.17
C TYR A 412 -2.45 -18.51 -6.76
N PRO A 413 -2.56 -19.69 -7.43
CA PRO A 413 -1.40 -20.53 -7.69
C PRO A 413 -0.40 -20.00 -8.74
N PHE A 414 -0.73 -18.92 -9.44
CA PHE A 414 0.09 -18.39 -10.53
C PHE A 414 -0.12 -16.88 -10.71
N ASN A 415 0.97 -16.12 -10.84
CA ASN A 415 0.91 -14.67 -10.98
C ASN A 415 1.35 -14.16 -12.36
N ARG A 416 1.64 -15.04 -13.34
CA ARG A 416 2.02 -14.62 -14.71
C ARG A 416 1.15 -15.31 -15.75
N ALA A 417 0.77 -14.58 -16.81
CA ALA A 417 -0.10 -15.09 -17.86
C ALA A 417 0.25 -14.53 -19.25
N GLU A 418 -0.18 -15.25 -20.28
CA GLU A 418 -0.30 -14.81 -21.66
C GLU A 418 -1.76 -14.99 -22.11
N LEU A 419 -2.21 -14.14 -23.03
CA LEU A 419 -3.54 -14.18 -23.63
C LEU A 419 -3.48 -14.73 -25.04
N MET A 420 -4.52 -15.45 -25.44
CA MET A 420 -4.67 -15.90 -26.81
C MET A 420 -6.10 -15.78 -27.34
N ILE A 421 -6.24 -15.63 -28.66
CA ILE A 421 -7.54 -15.59 -29.34
C ILE A 421 -7.48 -16.39 -30.64
N LEU A 422 -8.57 -17.13 -30.92
CA LEU A 422 -8.69 -17.97 -32.11
C LEU A 422 -9.52 -17.27 -33.18
N LEU A 423 -8.93 -16.98 -34.34
CA LEU A 423 -9.60 -16.26 -35.43
C LEU A 423 -9.84 -17.17 -36.64
N PRO A 424 -10.93 -17.00 -37.39
CA PRO A 424 -11.22 -17.84 -38.54
C PRO A 424 -10.15 -17.65 -39.63
N PRO A 425 -9.94 -18.64 -40.52
CA PRO A 425 -8.90 -18.57 -41.55
C PRO A 425 -9.21 -17.50 -42.61
N THR A 426 -10.43 -16.94 -42.60
CA THR A 426 -10.85 -15.82 -43.44
C THR A 426 -10.57 -14.45 -42.82
N TRP A 427 -10.05 -14.38 -41.59
CA TRP A 427 -9.75 -13.11 -40.92
C TRP A 427 -8.60 -12.36 -41.59
N ASN A 428 -8.72 -11.04 -41.74
CA ASN A 428 -7.69 -10.22 -42.37
C ASN A 428 -6.70 -9.66 -41.32
N ILE A 429 -5.74 -10.48 -40.89
CA ILE A 429 -4.75 -10.11 -39.85
C ILE A 429 -3.83 -8.95 -40.23
N LYS A 430 -3.70 -8.64 -41.53
CA LYS A 430 -2.86 -7.53 -42.02
C LYS A 430 -3.63 -6.21 -42.15
N SER A 431 -4.92 -6.21 -41.82
CA SER A 431 -5.76 -5.02 -41.88
C SER A 431 -5.48 -4.10 -40.69
N GLU A 432 -5.46 -2.80 -40.93
CA GLU A 432 -5.46 -1.78 -39.88
C GLU A 432 -6.88 -1.25 -39.60
N ASP A 433 -7.90 -1.72 -40.33
CA ASP A 433 -9.30 -1.35 -40.08
C ASP A 433 -9.76 -1.95 -38.74
N GLU A 434 -10.40 -1.14 -37.89
CA GLU A 434 -10.78 -1.55 -36.52
C GLU A 434 -11.59 -2.85 -36.44
N LYS A 435 -12.55 -3.06 -37.36
CA LYS A 435 -13.34 -4.29 -37.47
C LYS A 435 -12.51 -5.58 -37.56
N ASP A 436 -11.28 -5.47 -38.06
CA ASP A 436 -10.32 -6.56 -38.25
C ASP A 436 -9.18 -6.49 -37.21
N TYR A 437 -8.84 -5.28 -36.72
CA TYR A 437 -7.69 -5.00 -35.84
C TYR A 437 -8.01 -5.13 -34.33
N TRP A 438 -9.28 -5.02 -33.92
CA TRP A 438 -9.66 -5.10 -32.51
C TRP A 438 -9.07 -6.29 -31.73
N PRO A 439 -8.88 -7.51 -32.30
CA PRO A 439 -8.29 -8.62 -31.55
C PRO A 439 -6.88 -8.33 -31.06
N ILE A 440 -6.04 -7.73 -31.92
CA ILE A 440 -4.65 -7.36 -31.58
C ILE A 440 -4.66 -6.24 -30.55
N ARG A 441 -5.52 -5.22 -30.75
CA ARG A 441 -5.64 -4.11 -29.80
C ARG A 441 -6.04 -4.58 -28.40
N TRP A 442 -7.06 -5.43 -28.30
CA TRP A 442 -7.53 -5.91 -27.01
C TRP A 442 -6.54 -6.84 -26.31
N LEU A 443 -5.79 -7.67 -27.04
CA LEU A 443 -4.67 -8.42 -26.45
C LEU A 443 -3.63 -7.49 -25.81
N LYS A 444 -3.25 -6.40 -26.50
CA LYS A 444 -2.27 -5.42 -25.98
C LYS A 444 -2.80 -4.59 -24.82
N ASN A 445 -4.06 -4.18 -24.86
CA ASN A 445 -4.70 -3.44 -23.79
C ASN A 445 -4.79 -4.30 -22.52
N LEU A 446 -5.22 -5.56 -22.67
CA LEU A 446 -5.36 -6.47 -21.53
C LEU A 446 -4.01 -6.94 -20.98
N ALA A 447 -2.95 -6.99 -21.79
CA ALA A 447 -1.60 -7.27 -21.30
C ALA A 447 -1.05 -6.18 -20.35
N ARG A 448 -1.53 -4.93 -20.49
CA ARG A 448 -1.13 -3.79 -19.65
C ARG A 448 -2.04 -3.54 -18.45
N LEU A 449 -3.28 -4.02 -18.53
CA LEU A 449 -4.27 -3.81 -17.48
C LEU A 449 -3.73 -4.16 -16.07
N PRO A 450 -3.01 -5.29 -15.86
CA PRO A 450 -2.40 -5.60 -14.56
C PRO A 450 -1.43 -4.56 -14.03
N ILE A 451 -0.67 -3.91 -14.91
CA ILE A 451 0.34 -2.91 -14.57
C ILE A 451 -0.36 -1.57 -14.29
N GLU A 452 -1.19 -1.10 -15.22
CA GLU A 452 -1.84 0.22 -15.15
C GLU A 452 -2.81 0.36 -13.98
N ARG A 453 -3.40 -0.75 -13.53
CA ARG A 453 -4.46 -0.77 -12.53
C ARG A 453 -4.09 -1.54 -11.26
N ASN A 454 -2.85 -2.03 -11.17
CA ASN A 454 -2.41 -2.94 -10.12
C ASN A 454 -3.46 -4.05 -9.86
N THR A 455 -3.71 -4.86 -10.89
CA THR A 455 -4.78 -5.88 -10.89
C THR A 455 -4.30 -7.17 -11.56
N TRP A 456 -5.20 -8.13 -11.76
CA TRP A 456 -4.89 -9.42 -12.38
C TRP A 456 -6.01 -9.96 -13.29
N LEU A 457 -5.63 -10.87 -14.18
CA LEU A 457 -6.54 -11.55 -15.09
C LEU A 457 -6.59 -13.04 -14.79
N GLY A 458 -7.81 -13.58 -14.68
CA GLY A 458 -8.08 -14.97 -14.29
C GLY A 458 -9.17 -15.63 -15.12
N ALA A 459 -9.24 -16.96 -15.03
CA ALA A 459 -10.30 -17.74 -15.67
C ALA A 459 -11.69 -17.30 -15.17
N GLY A 460 -12.66 -17.20 -16.09
CA GLY A 460 -14.01 -16.77 -15.79
C GLY A 460 -14.19 -15.26 -15.58
N HIS A 461 -13.10 -14.47 -15.56
CA HIS A 461 -13.21 -13.01 -15.51
C HIS A 461 -13.90 -12.49 -16.77
N SER A 462 -14.79 -11.51 -16.59
CA SER A 462 -15.52 -10.85 -17.66
C SER A 462 -15.05 -9.41 -17.81
N ILE A 463 -14.74 -8.98 -19.04
CA ILE A 463 -14.26 -7.64 -19.35
C ILE A 463 -15.29 -6.94 -20.25
N PRO A 464 -16.02 -5.93 -19.75
CA PRO A 464 -16.94 -5.16 -20.59
C PRO A 464 -16.16 -4.24 -21.54
N THR A 465 -16.67 -4.07 -22.77
CA THR A 465 -16.06 -3.17 -23.77
C THR A 465 -16.73 -1.79 -23.81
N GLY A 466 -17.81 -1.60 -23.05
CA GLY A 466 -18.68 -0.42 -23.08
C GLY A 466 -19.60 -0.46 -24.29
N ASP A 467 -19.08 -0.09 -25.46
CA ASP A 467 -19.77 -0.24 -26.74
C ASP A 467 -19.52 -1.63 -27.35
N ALA A 468 -20.33 -2.00 -28.35
CA ALA A 468 -20.10 -3.23 -29.09
C ALA A 468 -18.78 -3.16 -29.88
N LEU A 469 -18.02 -4.26 -29.92
CA LEU A 469 -16.80 -4.36 -30.74
C LEU A 469 -17.17 -4.09 -32.21
N GLU A 470 -16.39 -3.23 -32.87
CA GLU A 470 -16.68 -2.72 -34.21
C GLU A 470 -17.03 -3.84 -35.19
N GLY A 471 -18.22 -3.77 -35.79
CA GLY A 471 -18.70 -4.75 -36.75
C GLY A 471 -19.24 -6.05 -36.16
N THR A 472 -19.41 -6.14 -34.83
CA THR A 472 -19.94 -7.32 -34.12
C THR A 472 -21.04 -6.95 -33.12
N PRO A 473 -21.83 -7.92 -32.64
CA PRO A 473 -22.78 -7.70 -31.55
C PRO A 473 -22.19 -7.94 -30.15
N PHE A 474 -20.89 -8.24 -30.04
CA PHE A 474 -20.25 -8.54 -28.76
C PHE A 474 -19.97 -7.26 -27.97
N LYS A 475 -20.29 -7.27 -26.67
CA LYS A 475 -20.11 -6.13 -25.74
C LYS A 475 -19.12 -6.41 -24.60
N GLY A 476 -18.40 -7.51 -24.70
CA GLY A 476 -17.38 -7.86 -23.71
C GLY A 476 -16.66 -9.15 -24.05
N PHE A 477 -15.80 -9.55 -23.12
CA PHE A 477 -15.05 -10.79 -23.17
C PHE A 477 -15.26 -11.60 -21.89
N VAL A 478 -15.10 -12.92 -21.99
CA VAL A 478 -14.81 -13.79 -20.85
C VAL A 478 -13.48 -14.51 -21.09
N LEU A 479 -12.68 -14.69 -20.05
CA LEU A 479 -11.46 -15.47 -20.11
C LEU A 479 -11.76 -16.95 -19.86
N GLY A 480 -11.39 -17.81 -20.81
CA GLY A 480 -11.52 -19.26 -20.70
C GLY A 480 -10.17 -19.95 -20.46
N GLU A 481 -10.18 -21.10 -19.79
CA GLU A 481 -9.01 -21.98 -19.69
C GLU A 481 -8.88 -22.89 -20.91
N LEU A 482 -7.68 -23.40 -21.17
CA LEU A 482 -7.46 -24.38 -22.23
C LEU A 482 -7.86 -25.80 -21.77
N MET A 483 -8.76 -26.45 -22.54
CA MET A 483 -9.10 -27.87 -22.40
C MET A 483 -8.37 -28.72 -23.45
N ASP A 484 -8.13 -30.00 -23.15
CA ASP A 484 -7.58 -30.96 -24.12
C ASP A 484 -8.67 -31.57 -25.03
N ASP A 485 -8.22 -32.27 -26.08
CA ASP A 485 -9.08 -32.95 -27.07
C ASP A 485 -10.05 -34.01 -26.47
N GLY A 486 -9.95 -34.29 -25.15
CA GLY A 486 -10.79 -35.21 -24.40
C GLY A 486 -11.77 -34.54 -23.42
N GLY A 487 -11.83 -33.20 -23.39
CA GLY A 487 -12.67 -32.45 -22.46
C GLY A 487 -12.16 -32.48 -21.01
N ALA A 488 -10.90 -32.88 -20.79
CA ALA A 488 -10.24 -32.67 -19.51
C ALA A 488 -9.58 -31.29 -19.51
N LEU A 489 -9.62 -30.60 -18.36
CA LEU A 489 -8.69 -29.49 -18.09
C LEU A 489 -7.29 -29.97 -18.47
N LEU A 490 -6.60 -29.25 -19.36
CA LEU A 490 -5.17 -29.51 -19.53
C LEU A 490 -4.56 -29.32 -18.14
N PRO A 491 -3.91 -30.35 -17.55
CA PRO A 491 -3.33 -30.16 -16.24
C PRO A 491 -2.30 -29.04 -16.36
N LEU A 492 -2.56 -27.93 -15.67
CA LEU A 492 -1.58 -26.87 -15.37
C LEU A 492 -0.27 -27.44 -14.78
N ALA A 493 -0.26 -28.72 -14.40
CA ALA A 493 0.85 -29.41 -13.76
C ALA A 493 2.03 -29.79 -14.68
N GLU A 494 1.91 -29.85 -16.01
CA GLU A 494 2.95 -30.51 -16.83
C GLU A 494 3.86 -29.65 -17.70
N LYS A 495 3.68 -28.33 -17.85
CA LYS A 495 4.55 -27.57 -18.77
C LYS A 495 4.96 -26.21 -18.23
N ASN A 496 6.02 -26.27 -17.44
CA ASN A 496 6.83 -25.15 -16.98
C ASN A 496 7.56 -24.52 -18.18
N VAL A 497 7.45 -23.20 -18.33
CA VAL A 497 8.34 -22.42 -19.20
C VAL A 497 9.62 -22.06 -18.44
N PHE A 498 9.51 -21.81 -17.13
CA PHE A 498 10.62 -21.55 -16.21
C PHE A 498 10.73 -22.70 -15.19
N ASN A 499 11.93 -22.97 -14.71
CA ASN A 499 12.33 -24.22 -14.04
C ASN A 499 11.42 -24.66 -12.85
N GLN A 500 11.34 -25.96 -12.57
CA GLN A 500 10.43 -26.50 -11.52
C GLN A 500 10.84 -26.18 -10.08
N GLU A 501 12.08 -25.71 -9.86
CA GLU A 501 12.63 -25.51 -8.52
C GLU A 501 12.28 -24.14 -7.92
N ASP A 502 11.90 -23.14 -8.74
CA ASP A 502 11.83 -21.72 -8.32
C ASP A 502 10.42 -21.06 -8.36
N GLY A 503 9.36 -21.79 -8.72
CA GLY A 503 7.98 -21.29 -8.58
C GLY A 503 7.47 -20.33 -9.67
N GLU A 504 8.27 -19.92 -10.66
CA GLU A 504 7.81 -19.05 -11.76
C GLU A 504 7.07 -19.81 -12.87
N ARG A 505 5.80 -19.46 -13.15
CA ARG A 505 4.95 -20.14 -14.16
C ARG A 505 4.12 -19.13 -14.95
N VAL A 506 3.90 -19.39 -16.25
CA VAL A 506 3.08 -18.56 -17.15
C VAL A 506 1.88 -19.37 -17.63
N ILE A 507 0.66 -18.91 -17.33
CA ILE A 507 -0.61 -19.52 -17.81
C ILE A 507 -1.01 -18.94 -19.17
N PHE A 508 -1.76 -19.69 -19.97
CA PHE A 508 -2.43 -19.17 -21.17
C PHE A 508 -3.94 -19.09 -20.97
N TYR A 509 -4.53 -17.91 -21.17
CA TYR A 509 -5.99 -17.70 -21.16
C TYR A 509 -6.53 -17.44 -22.56
N THR A 510 -7.69 -18.01 -22.87
CA THR A 510 -8.42 -17.76 -24.11
C THR A 510 -9.33 -16.56 -23.94
N LEU A 511 -9.18 -15.53 -24.77
CA LEU A 511 -10.07 -14.38 -24.83
C LEU A 511 -11.29 -14.70 -25.69
N ILE A 512 -12.49 -14.77 -25.08
CA ILE A 512 -13.73 -15.18 -25.74
C ILE A 512 -14.71 -14.00 -25.82
N PRO A 513 -15.04 -13.48 -27.02
CA PRO A 513 -16.05 -12.42 -27.17
C PRO A 513 -17.47 -12.90 -26.84
N ILE A 514 -18.20 -12.13 -26.03
CA ILE A 514 -19.54 -12.48 -25.53
C ILE A 514 -20.59 -11.38 -25.72
N TYR A 515 -21.86 -11.80 -25.75
CA TYR A 515 -23.01 -10.90 -25.76
C TYR A 515 -23.27 -10.31 -24.37
N GLU A 516 -24.05 -9.22 -24.31
CA GLU A 516 -24.49 -8.60 -23.05
C GLU A 516 -25.32 -9.58 -22.20
N GLU A 517 -26.25 -10.31 -22.80
CA GLU A 517 -27.07 -11.29 -22.11
C GLU A 517 -26.26 -12.47 -21.57
N GLU A 518 -25.20 -12.88 -22.26
CA GLU A 518 -24.28 -13.94 -21.81
C GLU A 518 -23.46 -13.46 -20.61
N MET A 519 -23.01 -12.20 -20.63
CA MET A 519 -22.32 -11.58 -19.50
C MET A 519 -23.24 -11.47 -18.28
N ASN A 520 -24.47 -11.00 -18.48
CA ASN A 520 -25.48 -10.89 -17.42
C ASN A 520 -25.85 -12.26 -16.83
N TYR A 521 -26.01 -13.28 -17.68
CA TYR A 521 -26.26 -14.64 -17.23
C TYR A 521 -25.12 -15.15 -16.33
N LYS A 522 -23.86 -14.95 -16.76
CA LYS A 522 -22.67 -15.31 -15.98
C LYS A 522 -22.60 -14.59 -14.64
N LEU A 523 -23.04 -13.34 -14.56
CA LEU A 523 -23.05 -12.57 -13.32
C LEU A 523 -24.09 -13.09 -12.30
N GLU A 524 -25.27 -13.53 -12.75
CA GLU A 524 -26.31 -14.10 -11.84
C GLU A 524 -26.08 -15.58 -11.48
N HIS A 525 -25.27 -16.29 -12.27
CA HIS A 525 -25.02 -17.73 -12.16
C HIS A 525 -23.52 -17.95 -11.93
N SER A 526 -22.77 -18.34 -12.97
CA SER A 526 -21.32 -18.53 -12.92
C SER A 526 -20.72 -18.59 -14.33
N ALA A 527 -19.38 -18.57 -14.43
CA ALA A 527 -18.69 -18.78 -15.71
C ALA A 527 -18.88 -20.22 -16.22
N ASP A 528 -18.86 -21.21 -15.32
CA ASP A 528 -19.06 -22.62 -15.66
C ASP A 528 -20.45 -22.84 -16.27
N GLU A 529 -21.49 -22.29 -15.66
CA GLU A 529 -22.86 -22.39 -16.20
C GLU A 529 -23.02 -21.67 -17.54
N LEU A 530 -22.26 -20.58 -17.79
CA LEU A 530 -22.22 -19.96 -19.11
C LEU A 530 -21.56 -20.89 -20.15
N PHE A 531 -20.47 -21.57 -19.79
CA PHE A 531 -19.81 -22.52 -20.68
C PHE A 531 -20.67 -23.77 -20.96
N GLU A 532 -21.47 -24.23 -19.99
CA GLU A 532 -22.50 -25.24 -20.21
C GLU A 532 -23.54 -24.76 -21.24
N GLN A 533 -23.98 -23.50 -21.16
CA GLN A 533 -24.86 -22.92 -22.17
C GLN A 533 -24.20 -22.88 -23.56
N PHE A 534 -22.90 -22.63 -23.65
CA PHE A 534 -22.18 -22.72 -24.93
C PHE A 534 -22.21 -24.14 -25.50
N GLU A 535 -21.96 -25.16 -24.67
CA GLU A 535 -22.03 -26.56 -25.08
C GLU A 535 -23.43 -26.95 -25.55
N GLU A 536 -24.49 -26.58 -24.81
CA GLU A 536 -25.88 -26.86 -25.16
C GLU A 536 -26.29 -26.26 -26.52
N LYS A 537 -25.69 -25.12 -26.90
CA LYS A 537 -25.91 -24.46 -28.19
C LYS A 537 -24.97 -24.95 -29.29
N GLY A 538 -24.09 -25.90 -28.99
CA GLY A 538 -23.14 -26.48 -29.92
C GLY A 538 -21.99 -25.54 -30.29
N ILE A 539 -21.64 -24.60 -29.41
CA ILE A 539 -20.46 -23.74 -29.56
C ILE A 539 -19.25 -24.55 -29.10
N ALA A 540 -18.31 -24.79 -30.03
CA ALA A 540 -17.09 -25.53 -29.72
C ALA A 540 -16.21 -24.73 -28.74
N PHE A 541 -15.50 -25.44 -27.86
CA PHE A 541 -14.59 -24.85 -26.88
C PHE A 541 -13.15 -25.37 -27.08
N PRO A 542 -12.11 -24.50 -27.10
CA PRO A 542 -12.21 -23.04 -27.11
C PRO A 542 -12.85 -22.52 -28.43
N PRO A 543 -13.69 -21.46 -28.37
CA PRO A 543 -14.40 -21.00 -29.55
C PRO A 543 -13.48 -20.25 -30.53
N VAL A 544 -13.53 -20.65 -31.80
CA VAL A 544 -13.06 -19.79 -32.89
C VAL A 544 -14.06 -18.64 -33.04
N VAL A 545 -13.56 -17.41 -33.12
CA VAL A 545 -14.41 -16.22 -33.25
C VAL A 545 -15.31 -16.34 -34.47
N ASP A 546 -16.62 -16.36 -34.22
CA ASP A 546 -17.68 -16.27 -35.23
C ASP A 546 -18.59 -15.09 -34.87
N ILE A 547 -18.42 -13.98 -35.58
CA ILE A 547 -19.20 -12.75 -35.42
C ILE A 547 -20.69 -12.93 -35.77
N HIS A 548 -21.07 -14.08 -36.31
CA HIS A 548 -22.45 -14.44 -36.65
C HIS A 548 -23.02 -15.59 -35.80
N ARG A 549 -22.30 -16.03 -34.76
CA ARG A 549 -22.80 -17.07 -33.84
C ARG A 549 -24.07 -16.61 -33.13
N LYS A 550 -24.95 -17.54 -32.74
CA LYS A 550 -26.12 -17.21 -31.92
C LYS A 550 -25.70 -16.84 -30.50
N ASN A 551 -26.48 -15.96 -29.88
CA ASN A 551 -26.41 -15.67 -28.46
C ASN A 551 -26.91 -16.90 -27.67
N ALA A 552 -26.10 -17.41 -26.76
CA ALA A 552 -26.43 -18.60 -25.96
C ALA A 552 -27.52 -18.31 -24.93
N CYS A 553 -27.60 -17.08 -24.45
CA CYS A 553 -28.50 -16.59 -23.41
C CYS A 553 -29.56 -15.62 -23.98
N GLU A 554 -29.95 -15.78 -25.25
CA GLU A 554 -30.91 -14.89 -25.92
C GLU A 554 -32.22 -14.77 -25.11
N GLY A 555 -32.57 -13.53 -24.72
CA GLY A 555 -33.78 -13.22 -23.97
C GLY A 555 -33.68 -13.34 -22.45
N PHE A 556 -32.49 -13.59 -21.90
CA PHE A 556 -32.24 -13.56 -20.46
C PHE A 556 -32.55 -12.16 -19.86
N GLN A 557 -33.14 -12.13 -18.67
CA GLN A 557 -33.47 -10.91 -17.91
C GLN A 557 -33.06 -11.09 -16.45
N LEU A 558 -32.53 -10.02 -15.85
CA LEU A 558 -32.11 -9.99 -14.45
C LEU A 558 -33.30 -10.15 -13.48
N SER A 559 -33.09 -10.84 -12.35
CA SER A 559 -34.09 -11.10 -11.31
C SER A 559 -33.69 -10.46 -9.97
N SER A 560 -34.59 -9.69 -9.32
CA SER A 560 -34.29 -9.01 -8.05
C SER A 560 -34.64 -9.82 -6.81
N ASP A 561 -33.73 -9.89 -5.84
CA ASP A 561 -33.93 -10.56 -4.55
C ASP A 561 -33.33 -9.75 -3.37
N PRO A 562 -34.16 -9.06 -2.55
CA PRO A 562 -33.70 -8.31 -1.37
C PRO A 562 -33.07 -9.17 -0.27
N SER A 563 -33.27 -10.49 -0.28
CA SER A 563 -32.74 -11.39 0.76
C SER A 563 -31.28 -11.81 0.53
N LEU A 564 -30.66 -11.36 -0.57
CA LEU A 564 -29.29 -11.75 -0.92
C LEU A 564 -28.23 -11.38 0.14
N LEU A 565 -28.49 -10.38 0.99
CA LEU A 565 -27.59 -9.99 2.09
C LEU A 565 -27.91 -10.70 3.42
N GLU A 566 -28.96 -11.53 3.50
CA GLU A 566 -29.27 -12.27 4.72
C GLU A 566 -28.18 -13.31 5.03
N GLY A 567 -27.72 -13.34 6.29
CA GLY A 567 -26.75 -14.33 6.77
C GLY A 567 -25.28 -13.95 6.57
N ILE A 568 -24.98 -12.87 5.85
CA ILE A 568 -23.63 -12.31 5.77
C ILE A 568 -23.26 -11.68 7.12
N ALA A 569 -22.06 -11.96 7.60
CA ALA A 569 -21.43 -11.22 8.69
C ALA A 569 -20.47 -10.18 8.10
N TRP A 570 -20.51 -8.96 8.63
CA TRP A 570 -19.57 -7.92 8.26
C TRP A 570 -19.41 -6.92 9.41
N ALA A 571 -18.24 -6.28 9.52
CA ALA A 571 -18.01 -5.18 10.45
C ALA A 571 -17.61 -3.94 9.64
N PHE A 572 -18.28 -2.81 9.89
CA PHE A 572 -17.93 -1.52 9.29
C PHE A 572 -16.71 -0.94 10.00
N GLY A 573 -15.82 -0.31 9.24
CA GLY A 573 -14.64 0.33 9.79
C GLY A 573 -14.16 1.52 8.95
N GLY A 574 -13.07 2.15 9.38
CA GLY A 574 -12.54 3.40 8.81
C GLY A 574 -11.85 3.30 7.44
N GLN A 575 -11.82 2.12 6.82
CA GLN A 575 -11.18 1.91 5.52
C GLN A 575 -12.18 2.10 4.38
N SER A 576 -11.90 3.01 3.45
CA SER A 576 -12.64 3.03 2.18
C SER A 576 -12.11 1.97 1.22
N TYR A 577 -13.00 1.32 0.48
CA TYR A 577 -12.63 0.37 -0.57
C TYR A 577 -12.79 1.02 -1.95
N SER A 578 -11.71 1.15 -2.71
CA SER A 578 -11.75 1.63 -4.10
C SER A 578 -12.18 0.54 -5.10
N SER A 579 -12.06 -0.73 -4.72
CA SER A 579 -12.34 -1.90 -5.55
C SER A 579 -13.37 -2.80 -4.88
N LEU A 580 -14.41 -3.15 -5.63
CA LEU A 580 -15.44 -4.10 -5.20
C LEU A 580 -14.87 -5.51 -4.96
N MET A 581 -13.82 -5.92 -5.68
CA MET A 581 -13.20 -7.24 -5.50
C MET A 581 -12.36 -7.30 -4.23
N ASN A 582 -11.61 -6.24 -3.92
CA ASN A 582 -10.84 -6.19 -2.68
C ASN A 582 -11.79 -6.23 -1.48
N PHE A 583 -12.92 -5.53 -1.58
CA PHE A 583 -13.98 -5.61 -0.58
C PHE A 583 -14.57 -7.02 -0.45
N TRP A 584 -14.82 -7.70 -1.56
CA TRP A 584 -15.31 -9.08 -1.55
C TRP A 584 -14.37 -10.05 -0.85
N ASP A 585 -13.07 -9.92 -1.12
CA ASP A 585 -12.06 -10.79 -0.53
C ASP A 585 -12.07 -10.67 1.00
N ASP A 586 -12.18 -9.44 1.51
CA ASP A 586 -12.29 -9.20 2.95
C ASP A 586 -13.61 -9.72 3.53
N VAL A 587 -14.75 -9.50 2.85
CA VAL A 587 -16.06 -10.05 3.28
C VAL A 587 -16.00 -11.57 3.37
N ARG A 588 -15.41 -12.21 2.36
CA ARG A 588 -15.28 -13.67 2.30
C ARG A 588 -14.39 -14.18 3.43
N SER A 589 -13.20 -13.60 3.57
CA SER A 589 -12.24 -13.93 4.62
C SER A 589 -12.86 -13.78 6.01
N TYR A 590 -13.59 -12.68 6.24
CA TYR A 590 -14.28 -12.42 7.50
C TYR A 590 -15.33 -13.50 7.83
N ASN A 591 -16.13 -13.94 6.84
CA ASN A 591 -17.16 -14.96 7.05
C ASN A 591 -16.60 -16.37 7.20
N GLU A 592 -15.61 -16.75 6.38
CA GLU A 592 -14.86 -18.00 6.54
C GLU A 592 -14.24 -18.07 7.94
N ASP A 593 -13.81 -16.92 8.47
CA ASP A 593 -13.30 -16.83 9.81
C ASP A 593 -14.31 -16.91 10.94
N LEU A 594 -15.58 -16.71 10.63
CA LEU A 594 -16.66 -16.95 11.57
C LEU A 594 -17.26 -18.36 11.42
N ASP A 595 -16.61 -19.24 10.65
CA ASP A 595 -17.12 -20.55 10.25
C ASP A 595 -18.52 -20.44 9.60
N ARG A 596 -18.78 -19.33 8.89
CA ARG A 596 -20.02 -19.11 8.13
C ARG A 596 -19.82 -19.55 6.68
N ASP A 597 -20.66 -20.46 6.26
CA ASP A 597 -20.66 -20.97 4.89
C ASP A 597 -21.32 -19.98 3.94
N LEU A 598 -20.57 -19.58 2.91
CA LEU A 598 -21.02 -18.68 1.84
C LEU A 598 -21.43 -19.45 0.57
N GLU A 599 -21.55 -20.79 0.60
CA GLU A 599 -21.91 -21.64 -0.55
C GLU A 599 -23.15 -21.14 -1.32
N TYR A 600 -24.11 -20.53 -0.62
CA TYR A 600 -25.35 -20.01 -1.22
C TYR A 600 -25.36 -18.49 -1.41
N PHE A 601 -24.32 -17.77 -0.99
CA PHE A 601 -24.27 -16.32 -1.17
C PHE A 601 -23.97 -16.01 -2.64
N LYS A 602 -24.80 -15.16 -3.24
CA LYS A 602 -24.65 -14.70 -4.63
C LYS A 602 -24.19 -13.24 -4.62
N PRO A 603 -22.88 -12.96 -4.49
CA PRO A 603 -22.36 -11.59 -4.35
C PRO A 603 -22.76 -10.67 -5.52
N PHE A 604 -22.85 -11.21 -6.73
CA PHE A 604 -23.20 -10.47 -7.93
C PHE A 604 -24.67 -10.64 -8.35
N GLY A 605 -25.47 -11.33 -7.53
CA GLY A 605 -26.91 -11.41 -7.75
C GLY A 605 -27.55 -10.02 -7.66
N THR A 606 -28.50 -9.76 -8.54
CA THR A 606 -29.23 -8.49 -8.57
C THR A 606 -30.10 -8.36 -7.31
N ILE A 607 -29.76 -7.45 -6.40
CA ILE A 607 -30.57 -7.18 -5.21
C ILE A 607 -31.74 -6.23 -5.54
N PHE A 608 -31.46 -5.20 -6.32
CA PHE A 608 -32.46 -4.23 -6.80
C PHE A 608 -32.25 -3.91 -8.28
N ASN A 609 -33.23 -4.22 -9.13
CA ASN A 609 -33.21 -3.87 -10.56
C ASN A 609 -33.68 -2.43 -10.79
N THR A 610 -32.98 -1.49 -10.16
CA THR A 610 -33.20 -0.05 -10.27
C THR A 610 -31.86 0.68 -10.23
N PRO A 611 -31.72 1.84 -10.89
CA PRO A 611 -30.46 2.58 -10.90
C PRO A 611 -30.15 3.29 -9.57
N LYS A 612 -31.10 3.32 -8.62
CA LYS A 612 -31.00 4.04 -7.33
C LYS A 612 -31.56 3.24 -6.17
N VAL A 613 -31.04 3.44 -4.97
CA VAL A 613 -31.52 2.92 -3.67
C VAL A 613 -31.38 4.02 -2.61
N LYS A 614 -32.34 4.18 -1.70
CA LYS A 614 -32.19 5.03 -0.51
C LYS A 614 -31.90 4.21 0.73
N VAL A 615 -30.88 4.57 1.49
CA VAL A 615 -30.43 3.87 2.71
C VAL A 615 -30.62 4.78 3.92
N ILE A 616 -31.24 4.27 4.98
CA ILE A 616 -31.40 4.93 6.28
C ILE A 616 -30.49 4.23 7.29
N TYR A 617 -29.72 4.99 8.07
CA TYR A 617 -28.80 4.47 9.09
C TYR A 617 -28.59 5.47 10.25
N GLU A 618 -28.08 4.99 11.39
CA GLU A 618 -27.73 5.80 12.56
C GLU A 618 -26.21 5.99 12.67
N ALA A 619 -25.76 7.19 13.04
CA ALA A 619 -24.34 7.49 13.26
C ALA A 619 -24.15 8.69 14.22
N ILE A 620 -22.94 8.84 14.74
CA ILE A 620 -22.48 10.00 15.49
C ILE A 620 -21.68 10.92 14.55
N ILE A 621 -22.08 12.19 14.45
CA ILE A 621 -21.37 13.22 13.68
C ILE A 621 -21.28 14.52 14.47
N ASP A 622 -20.21 15.29 14.25
CA ASP A 622 -20.00 16.60 14.88
C ASP A 622 -20.21 17.78 13.93
N SER A 623 -20.21 17.53 12.62
CA SER A 623 -20.41 18.54 11.61
C SER A 623 -21.10 18.00 10.36
N LYS A 624 -21.94 18.84 9.75
CA LYS A 624 -22.56 18.55 8.45
C LYS A 624 -21.54 18.35 7.32
N LYS A 625 -20.28 18.74 7.52
CA LYS A 625 -19.20 18.48 6.55
C LYS A 625 -18.88 16.98 6.39
N GLN A 626 -19.26 16.14 7.35
CA GLN A 626 -19.12 14.69 7.24
C GLN A 626 -20.16 14.06 6.31
N LEU A 627 -21.23 14.78 5.96
CA LEU A 627 -22.28 14.31 5.05
C LEU A 627 -21.83 14.45 3.59
N TYR A 628 -22.12 13.43 2.78
CA TYR A 628 -22.02 13.56 1.32
C TYR A 628 -23.18 14.40 0.76
N ASP A 629 -23.01 14.94 -0.45
CA ASP A 629 -24.03 15.75 -1.14
C ASP A 629 -25.37 15.01 -1.38
N PHE A 630 -25.35 13.68 -1.33
CA PHE A 630 -26.51 12.81 -1.46
C PHE A 630 -27.06 12.30 -0.11
N GLU A 631 -26.61 12.88 1.01
CA GLU A 631 -27.05 12.56 2.38
C GLU A 631 -27.83 13.70 3.03
N GLN A 632 -28.78 13.34 3.90
CA GLN A 632 -29.60 14.28 4.66
C GLN A 632 -29.89 13.73 6.06
N ILE A 633 -29.81 14.60 7.08
CA ILE A 633 -30.22 14.25 8.45
C ILE A 633 -31.76 14.22 8.53
N VAL A 634 -32.31 13.14 9.07
CA VAL A 634 -33.74 13.04 9.38
C VAL A 634 -34.01 13.87 10.64
N GLY A 635 -34.91 14.85 10.56
CA GLY A 635 -35.20 15.71 11.71
C GLY A 635 -34.09 16.72 12.01
N GLU A 636 -33.48 17.32 10.99
CA GLU A 636 -32.36 18.28 11.04
C GLU A 636 -32.50 19.43 12.09
N GLU A 637 -33.71 19.70 12.56
CA GLU A 637 -34.01 20.75 13.56
C GLU A 637 -33.37 20.54 14.94
N ASP A 638 -32.99 19.31 15.28
CA ASP A 638 -32.36 18.95 16.56
C ASP A 638 -30.82 18.90 16.50
N PHE A 639 -30.20 19.09 15.33
CA PHE A 639 -28.74 19.02 15.14
C PHE A 639 -28.00 20.27 15.63
N VAL A 640 -26.89 20.08 16.36
CA VAL A 640 -26.01 21.14 16.86
C VAL A 640 -24.60 21.01 16.26
N ASP A 641 -24.18 21.95 15.42
CA ASP A 641 -22.85 21.95 14.78
C ASP A 641 -21.73 22.15 15.83
N GLU A 642 -20.60 21.47 15.65
CA GLU A 642 -19.44 21.43 16.56
C GLU A 642 -19.67 20.70 17.90
N GLU A 643 -20.73 19.87 18.01
CA GLU A 643 -20.98 18.96 19.14
C GLU A 643 -21.24 17.54 18.60
N GLU A 644 -20.90 16.49 19.36
CA GLU A 644 -21.23 15.11 18.96
C GLU A 644 -22.75 14.88 19.01
N ASN A 645 -23.36 14.56 17.87
CA ASN A 645 -24.79 14.27 17.75
C ASN A 645 -25.00 12.83 17.25
N GLU A 646 -25.80 12.04 17.97
CA GLU A 646 -26.37 10.79 17.48
C GLU A 646 -27.58 11.12 16.58
N VAL A 647 -27.49 10.78 15.28
CA VAL A 647 -28.47 11.18 14.26
C VAL A 647 -28.86 10.02 13.36
N GLU A 648 -30.09 10.09 12.83
CA GLU A 648 -30.54 9.24 11.72
C GLU A 648 -30.30 9.97 10.39
N ILE A 649 -29.67 9.31 9.42
CA ILE A 649 -29.28 9.86 8.12
C ILE A 649 -29.92 9.04 7.00
N ILE A 650 -30.41 9.71 5.96
CA ILE A 650 -30.85 9.10 4.70
C ILE A 650 -29.91 9.46 3.55
N ALA A 651 -29.44 8.45 2.81
CA ALA A 651 -28.55 8.58 1.66
C ALA A 651 -29.20 8.04 0.37
N GLU A 652 -29.02 8.72 -0.77
CA GLU A 652 -29.44 8.23 -2.09
C GLU A 652 -28.22 7.70 -2.88
N LEU A 653 -28.10 6.38 -2.99
CA LEU A 653 -27.03 5.70 -3.72
C LEU A 653 -27.43 5.46 -5.19
N SER A 654 -26.44 5.47 -6.08
CA SER A 654 -26.60 5.14 -7.51
C SER A 654 -25.73 3.94 -7.91
N ALA A 655 -26.25 3.09 -8.79
CA ALA A 655 -25.52 1.92 -9.28
C ALA A 655 -24.31 2.31 -10.14
N GLY A 656 -23.20 1.55 -10.03
CA GLY A 656 -21.95 1.78 -10.75
C GLY A 656 -21.94 1.26 -12.19
N GLN A 657 -22.74 0.22 -12.49
CA GLN A 657 -22.98 -0.28 -13.85
C GLN A 657 -24.44 0.02 -14.26
N GLU A 658 -24.71 0.18 -15.56
CA GLU A 658 -26.02 0.65 -16.03
C GLU A 658 -27.20 -0.21 -15.52
N GLY A 659 -27.98 0.35 -14.58
CA GLY A 659 -29.41 0.04 -14.39
C GLY A 659 -29.81 -0.81 -13.19
N ASN A 660 -28.88 -1.39 -12.42
CA ASN A 660 -29.20 -2.29 -11.30
C ASN A 660 -28.09 -2.37 -10.25
N PHE A 661 -28.44 -2.73 -9.00
CA PHE A 661 -27.48 -3.00 -7.93
C PHE A 661 -27.25 -4.50 -7.75
N GLY A 662 -25.98 -4.90 -7.70
CA GLY A 662 -25.57 -6.19 -7.14
C GLY A 662 -25.63 -6.20 -5.61
N ALA A 663 -25.80 -7.37 -4.98
CA ALA A 663 -25.84 -7.50 -3.52
C ALA A 663 -24.54 -7.00 -2.86
N LEU A 664 -23.39 -7.50 -3.33
CA LEU A 664 -22.07 -7.07 -2.85
C LEU A 664 -21.80 -5.60 -3.13
N GLU A 665 -22.22 -5.09 -4.30
CA GLU A 665 -22.10 -3.67 -4.65
C GLU A 665 -22.88 -2.78 -3.67
N LEU A 666 -24.09 -3.18 -3.27
CA LEU A 666 -24.84 -2.44 -2.27
C LEU A 666 -24.13 -2.44 -0.92
N LEU A 667 -23.64 -3.59 -0.46
CA LEU A 667 -22.90 -3.69 0.81
C LEU A 667 -21.60 -2.86 0.77
N TRP A 668 -20.89 -2.87 -0.34
CA TRP A 668 -19.70 -2.05 -0.60
C TRP A 668 -20.01 -0.55 -0.57
N ASN A 669 -21.08 -0.12 -1.24
CA ASN A 669 -21.50 1.27 -1.20
C ASN A 669 -21.92 1.69 0.21
N ILE A 670 -22.58 0.82 0.99
CA ILE A 670 -22.90 1.09 2.40
C ILE A 670 -21.62 1.18 3.23
N HIS A 671 -20.63 0.32 3.00
CA HIS A 671 -19.34 0.45 3.69
C HIS A 671 -18.69 1.82 3.42
N ASN A 672 -18.57 2.19 2.16
CA ASN A 672 -18.01 3.47 1.75
C ASN A 672 -18.88 4.68 2.14
N LEU A 673 -20.15 4.47 2.46
CA LEU A 673 -21.02 5.49 3.04
C LEU A 673 -20.64 5.77 4.50
N LEU A 674 -20.32 4.71 5.24
CA LEU A 674 -20.13 4.72 6.69
C LEU A 674 -18.67 4.94 7.13
N TYR A 675 -17.67 4.70 6.26
CA TYR A 675 -16.24 4.71 6.69
C TYR A 675 -15.77 6.03 7.34
N ASN A 676 -16.44 7.16 7.07
CA ASN A 676 -16.11 8.46 7.63
C ASN A 676 -17.06 8.91 8.76
N LYS A 677 -17.86 7.97 9.29
CA LYS A 677 -18.86 8.20 10.33
C LYS A 677 -18.48 7.42 11.59
N GLU A 678 -18.72 8.01 12.76
CA GLU A 678 -18.55 7.29 14.02
C GLU A 678 -19.82 6.46 14.30
N LEU A 679 -19.65 5.16 14.56
CA LEU A 679 -20.76 4.22 14.79
C LEU A 679 -20.87 3.78 16.27
N GLY A 680 -20.04 4.32 17.16
CA GLY A 680 -20.00 3.90 18.56
C GLY A 680 -19.60 2.43 18.69
N ASP A 681 -20.22 1.66 19.58
CA ASP A 681 -19.96 0.21 19.64
C ASP A 681 -20.73 -0.59 18.57
N HIS A 682 -21.62 0.04 17.80
CA HIS A 682 -22.52 -0.58 16.83
C HIS A 682 -21.90 -0.70 15.42
N ILE A 683 -20.85 -1.50 15.27
CA ILE A 683 -20.12 -1.65 14.00
C ILE A 683 -20.50 -2.89 13.19
N PHE A 684 -21.28 -3.83 13.73
CA PHE A 684 -21.56 -5.12 13.07
C PHE A 684 -22.83 -5.07 12.22
N PHE A 685 -22.75 -5.50 10.97
CA PHE A 685 -23.90 -5.62 10.07
C PHE A 685 -24.85 -6.74 10.51
N GLU A 686 -26.11 -6.40 10.76
CA GLU A 686 -27.18 -7.34 11.17
C GLU A 686 -28.28 -7.50 10.11
N GLY A 687 -28.20 -6.77 9.00
CA GLY A 687 -29.11 -6.89 7.85
C GLY A 687 -29.74 -5.58 7.40
N ILE A 688 -30.64 -5.70 6.41
CA ILE A 688 -31.42 -4.58 5.86
C ILE A 688 -32.93 -4.90 5.92
N ASN A 689 -33.78 -3.88 6.04
CA ASN A 689 -35.23 -4.00 5.88
C ASN A 689 -35.75 -3.04 4.81
N VAL A 690 -36.64 -3.51 3.93
CA VAL A 690 -37.27 -2.66 2.91
C VAL A 690 -38.50 -1.98 3.52
N GLU A 691 -38.39 -0.68 3.77
CA GLU A 691 -39.46 0.15 4.34
C GLU A 691 -40.53 0.51 3.30
N GLY A 692 -40.13 0.63 2.03
CA GLY A 692 -41.05 0.95 0.94
C GLY A 692 -40.37 1.29 -0.38
N TYR A 693 -41.14 1.90 -1.28
CA TYR A 693 -40.68 2.33 -2.60
C TYR A 693 -41.17 3.76 -2.89
N GLU A 694 -40.29 4.55 -3.50
CA GLU A 694 -40.62 5.85 -4.07
C GLU A 694 -41.50 5.72 -5.33
N LYS A 695 -42.06 6.84 -5.80
CA LYS A 695 -42.99 6.85 -6.95
C LYS A 695 -42.37 6.40 -8.28
N ASP A 696 -41.07 6.60 -8.43
CA ASP A 696 -40.28 6.19 -9.60
C ASP A 696 -39.76 4.75 -9.48
N GLY A 697 -40.05 4.07 -8.37
CA GLY A 697 -39.67 2.68 -8.11
C GLY A 697 -38.39 2.52 -7.29
N THR A 698 -37.73 3.60 -6.84
CA THR A 698 -36.54 3.50 -5.99
C THR A 698 -36.89 2.91 -4.61
N PRO A 699 -36.25 1.80 -4.18
CA PRO A 699 -36.46 1.22 -2.85
C PRO A 699 -35.88 2.10 -1.74
N VAL A 700 -36.50 2.09 -0.57
CA VAL A 700 -36.03 2.71 0.67
C VAL A 700 -35.75 1.60 1.69
N ILE A 701 -34.51 1.51 2.17
CA ILE A 701 -34.06 0.48 3.10
C ILE A 701 -33.53 1.07 4.41
N TYR A 702 -33.72 0.35 5.51
CA TYR A 702 -33.13 0.65 6.83
C TYR A 702 -32.01 -0.34 7.15
N LEU A 703 -30.88 0.17 7.64
CA LEU A 703 -29.69 -0.60 8.01
C LEU A 703 -29.68 -0.95 9.51
N TYR A 704 -29.52 -2.23 9.86
CA TYR A 704 -29.39 -2.67 11.26
C TYR A 704 -27.94 -2.92 11.63
N LEU A 705 -27.48 -2.26 12.70
CA LEU A 705 -26.13 -2.40 13.25
C LEU A 705 -26.16 -2.93 14.69
N GLY A 706 -25.25 -3.85 15.02
CA GLY A 706 -25.13 -4.50 16.32
C GLY A 706 -23.84 -4.15 17.06
N SER A 707 -23.85 -4.25 18.40
CA SER A 707 -22.68 -4.12 19.28
C SER A 707 -21.98 -5.43 19.56
#